data_AF-A0A536TW62-F1
#
_entry.id   AF-A0A536TW62-F1
#
_cell.length_a   1.000
_cell.length_b   1.000
_cell.length_c   1.000
_cell.angle_alpha   90.00
_cell.angle_beta   90.00
_cell.angle_gamma   90.00
#
_symmetry.space_group_name_H-M   'P 1'
#
loop_
_entity.id
_entity.type
_entity.pdbx_description
1 polymer ?
#
loop_
_entity_poly.entity_id
_entity_poly.type
_entity_poly.pdbx_seq_one_letter_code
_entity_poly.pdbx_strand_id
1 'polypeptide(L)'
;MTLRVGLTEIIASGLEAAASEMCASLIRTAYSPNIKERGDCSAAICDVAGHTLALATHAPAHLGSTLILVPAILERFPLETLRPGDVFFANDPYIAGVTHLNDCTVCAPVFLDGGVIGFTAAVAHHSDVGGRVPGSESGDSTSIYQEGIRFPPVKLVEAGERRRDVWETFLLNSRTPHFSDGDLYAQIAANTRGAERLQALFRRYPGEMEEALIEMRDATERRARAAIRSGLKPGRYHAVDWLDENGVDDEPVRLAVTLTVSESGLEFDFGDCGPQLPTGKNVPYTHLMATIYFCVKATLDPNLPVNEGLYRVVRVIAPAGLVVNPRPPAGVSARNHTSMILADAILSVFGQASPERAMAAGGPCQGIILSGQDPLRRRYFVDYENFAGGQGGSTVRDGPDVAQLHMTNTSNLPIEVMENEFPVRVERYEMIPDSGGAGRHRGGLGVRRELRIVAPGVRLATRCARQKFAAEGLAGGEAGGLGAYTVNPGTPTERRLRPTVSEFLLDEGDLLCITTPGGGGFGDPHDRERELVRRDLLDGKITIAAARASYGYEPVAGEGMAEAMQPQGRASQAPAINPSIMPTASPGKSSASANAARSSPRVVVTAESLAPEAVRLLTDRGARVRYLPSNSSMEALKDAVAEAPTDAIVSRVMPITAEVMDAAGALKVISKYGVGVDNIDLRAAAERGVVVMRAYGTNARSVAELALTMMLVLLKRVFAFDASLRAGRWEKSSTPGIELTGKHLGIVGCGAVGGDLAALSRSFAMPLTIYDPYIEAASVPLGAERVDRLEALLERADVVSLHCPLTAETRGMIGAAELDRMKATALLVNAARGPVVDE
;
A
#
# COMPACT_ATOMS: atom_id res chain seq x y z
N MET A 1 8.56 -14.22 -30.77
CA MET A 1 8.58 -12.91 -30.08
C MET A 1 7.40 -12.75 -29.11
N THR A 2 6.14 -12.94 -29.54
CA THR A 2 4.94 -12.76 -28.68
C THR A 2 4.83 -13.73 -27.50
N LEU A 3 5.22 -15.01 -27.66
CA LEU A 3 5.27 -16.01 -26.58
C LEU A 3 6.28 -15.67 -25.48
N ARG A 4 7.38 -14.97 -25.82
CA ARG A 4 8.41 -14.55 -24.85
C ARG A 4 7.94 -13.40 -23.97
N VAL A 5 7.26 -12.41 -24.55
CA VAL A 5 6.70 -11.27 -23.80
C VAL A 5 5.66 -11.73 -22.78
N GLY A 6 4.75 -12.64 -23.16
CA GLY A 6 3.75 -13.18 -22.23
C GLY A 6 4.37 -13.92 -21.04
N LEU A 7 5.45 -14.67 -21.27
CA LEU A 7 6.17 -15.37 -20.20
C LEU A 7 6.92 -14.40 -19.27
N THR A 8 7.60 -13.39 -19.83
CA THR A 8 8.27 -12.34 -19.05
C THR A 8 7.30 -11.65 -18.10
N GLU A 9 6.09 -11.30 -18.56
CA GLU A 9 5.06 -10.67 -17.72
C GLU A 9 4.56 -11.60 -16.61
N ILE A 10 4.47 -12.92 -16.87
CA ILE A 10 4.11 -13.91 -15.84
C ILE A 10 5.19 -13.98 -14.75
N ILE A 11 6.47 -14.01 -15.14
CA ILE A 11 7.61 -14.03 -14.21
C ILE A 11 7.66 -12.72 -13.41
N ALA A 12 7.52 -11.56 -14.07
CA ALA A 12 7.49 -10.25 -13.43
C ALA A 12 6.36 -10.16 -12.38
N SER A 13 5.14 -10.53 -12.77
CA SER A 13 3.99 -10.56 -11.86
C SER A 13 4.20 -11.53 -10.70
N GLY A 14 4.86 -12.66 -10.95
CA GLY A 14 5.22 -13.64 -9.90
C GLY A 14 6.22 -13.07 -8.88
N LEU A 15 7.21 -12.31 -9.35
CA LEU A 15 8.19 -11.65 -8.48
C LEU A 15 7.55 -10.51 -7.66
N GLU A 16 6.67 -9.71 -8.27
CA GLU A 16 5.91 -8.67 -7.56
C GLU A 16 4.98 -9.26 -6.50
N ALA A 17 4.29 -10.36 -6.82
CA ALA A 17 3.47 -11.09 -5.86
C ALA A 17 4.31 -11.67 -4.72
N ALA A 18 5.51 -12.20 -5.01
CA ALA A 18 6.43 -12.69 -3.99
C ALA A 18 6.88 -11.56 -3.05
N ALA A 19 7.33 -10.42 -3.59
CA ALA A 19 7.71 -9.27 -2.77
C ALA A 19 6.54 -8.75 -1.91
N SER A 20 5.33 -8.70 -2.48
CA SER A 20 4.13 -8.27 -1.76
C SER A 20 3.77 -9.22 -0.62
N GLU A 21 3.92 -10.52 -0.84
CA GLU A 21 3.70 -11.54 0.19
C GLU A 21 4.75 -11.48 1.30
N MET A 22 6.02 -11.23 0.98
CA MET A 22 7.08 -10.99 1.96
C MET A 22 6.72 -9.82 2.87
N CYS A 23 6.32 -8.68 2.29
CA CYS A 23 5.99 -7.49 3.06
C CYS A 23 4.72 -7.69 3.92
N ALA A 24 3.70 -8.33 3.36
CA ALA A 24 2.50 -8.68 4.13
C ALA A 24 2.79 -9.64 5.30
N SER A 25 3.76 -10.56 5.14
CA SER A 25 4.24 -11.42 6.22
C SER A 25 4.95 -10.62 7.29
N LEU A 26 5.83 -9.69 6.90
CA LEU A 26 6.56 -8.81 7.83
C LEU A 26 5.59 -8.01 8.70
N ILE A 27 4.64 -7.30 8.08
CA ILE A 27 3.65 -6.47 8.81
C ILE A 27 2.85 -7.31 9.81
N ARG A 28 2.39 -8.50 9.42
CA ARG A 28 1.54 -9.34 10.28
C ARG A 28 2.27 -10.02 11.43
N THR A 29 3.59 -10.16 11.33
CA THR A 29 4.41 -10.90 12.31
C THR A 29 5.31 -9.98 13.14
N ALA A 30 5.44 -8.71 12.76
CA ALA A 30 6.18 -7.70 13.50
C ALA A 30 5.54 -7.38 14.86
N TYR A 31 6.37 -6.92 15.77
CA TYR A 31 6.01 -6.66 17.16
C TYR A 31 5.83 -5.15 17.40
N SER A 32 6.65 -4.31 16.76
CA SER A 32 6.51 -2.86 16.94
C SER A 32 5.24 -2.32 16.26
N PRO A 33 4.52 -1.38 16.90
CA PRO A 33 3.38 -0.71 16.28
C PRO A 33 3.72 -0.01 14.97
N ASN A 34 4.96 0.50 14.84
CA ASN A 34 5.40 1.20 13.63
C ASN A 34 5.39 0.27 12.39
N ILE A 35 5.77 -0.99 12.53
CA ILE A 35 5.71 -1.95 11.43
C ILE A 35 4.31 -2.57 11.33
N LYS A 36 3.79 -3.08 12.45
CA LYS A 36 2.57 -3.89 12.48
C LYS A 36 1.30 -3.11 12.11
N GLU A 37 1.18 -1.88 12.60
CA GLU A 37 -0.03 -1.07 12.42
C GLU A 37 0.14 -0.04 11.30
N ARG A 38 1.33 0.57 11.21
CA ARG A 38 1.59 1.66 10.26
C ARG A 38 2.24 1.22 8.95
N GLY A 39 2.84 0.03 8.92
CA GLY A 39 3.42 -0.55 7.71
C GLY A 39 4.74 0.09 7.28
N ASP A 40 5.54 0.62 8.20
CA ASP A 40 6.83 1.27 7.89
C ASP A 40 7.94 0.25 7.61
N CYS A 41 7.80 -0.45 6.49
CA CYS A 41 8.69 -1.49 6.03
C CYS A 41 8.61 -1.68 4.50
N SER A 42 9.55 -2.39 3.90
CA SER A 42 9.49 -2.78 2.49
C SER A 42 10.16 -4.14 2.30
N ALA A 43 9.81 -4.82 1.22
CA ALA A 43 10.45 -6.09 0.85
C ALA A 43 10.88 -6.09 -0.62
N ALA A 44 12.06 -6.61 -0.89
CA ALA A 44 12.67 -6.63 -2.21
C ALA A 44 13.20 -8.01 -2.58
N ILE A 45 13.22 -8.27 -3.87
CA ILE A 45 13.93 -9.39 -4.48
C ILE A 45 14.96 -8.81 -5.45
N CYS A 46 16.21 -9.24 -5.33
CA CYS A 46 17.31 -8.79 -6.17
C CYS A 46 17.94 -9.96 -6.93
N ASP A 47 18.55 -9.66 -8.07
CA ASP A 47 19.40 -10.61 -8.78
C ASP A 47 20.73 -10.85 -8.05
N VAL A 48 21.57 -11.73 -8.61
CA VAL A 48 22.88 -12.08 -8.04
C VAL A 48 23.88 -10.92 -8.00
N ALA A 49 23.67 -9.88 -8.81
CA ALA A 49 24.49 -8.66 -8.81
C ALA A 49 23.94 -7.59 -7.85
N GLY A 50 22.73 -7.79 -7.32
CA GLY A 50 22.06 -6.86 -6.43
C GLY A 50 21.09 -5.90 -7.10
N HIS A 51 20.80 -6.05 -8.39
CA HIS A 51 19.78 -5.23 -9.03
C HIS A 51 18.40 -5.65 -8.56
N THR A 52 17.60 -4.67 -8.12
CA THR A 52 16.20 -4.89 -7.73
C THR A 52 15.39 -5.45 -8.90
N LEU A 53 14.75 -6.60 -8.69
CA LEU A 53 13.85 -7.26 -9.64
C LEU A 53 12.39 -6.93 -9.34
N ALA A 54 12.03 -6.96 -8.06
CA ALA A 54 10.71 -6.59 -7.56
C ALA A 54 10.83 -5.95 -6.17
N LEU A 55 9.94 -5.02 -5.87
CA LEU A 55 9.94 -4.27 -4.62
C LEU A 55 8.51 -3.93 -4.20
N ALA A 56 8.07 -4.53 -3.09
CA ALA A 56 6.85 -4.13 -2.39
C ALA A 56 7.17 -2.93 -1.50
N THR A 57 6.83 -1.74 -1.98
CA THR A 57 7.17 -0.48 -1.31
C THR A 57 5.97 0.02 -0.49
N HIS A 58 6.07 -0.01 0.84
CA HIS A 58 5.12 0.70 1.71
C HIS A 58 5.65 2.07 2.16
N ALA A 59 6.95 2.32 2.06
CA ALA A 59 7.55 3.65 2.20
C ALA A 59 8.42 3.99 0.98
N PRO A 60 8.09 5.03 0.19
CA PRO A 60 8.90 5.41 -0.98
C PRO A 60 10.36 5.73 -0.66
N ALA A 61 10.69 6.11 0.57
CA ALA A 61 12.06 6.22 1.06
C ALA A 61 12.90 4.95 0.83
N HIS A 62 12.28 3.75 0.90
CA HIS A 62 12.98 2.48 0.72
C HIS A 62 13.33 2.14 -0.74
N LEU A 63 12.90 2.94 -1.72
CA LEU A 63 13.26 2.76 -3.14
C LEU A 63 14.78 2.80 -3.37
N GLY A 64 15.51 3.44 -2.46
CA GLY A 64 16.97 3.54 -2.49
C GLY A 64 17.71 2.50 -1.64
N SER A 65 17.05 1.89 -0.65
CA SER A 65 17.71 1.08 0.40
C SER A 65 18.35 -0.21 -0.10
N THR A 66 17.92 -0.71 -1.27
CA THR A 66 18.45 -1.96 -1.84
C THR A 66 19.49 -1.75 -2.94
N LEU A 67 19.73 -0.51 -3.35
CA LEU A 67 20.62 -0.17 -4.47
C LEU A 67 22.08 -0.62 -4.24
N ILE A 68 22.54 -0.54 -2.99
CA ILE A 68 23.95 -0.77 -2.61
C ILE A 68 24.11 -1.98 -1.69
N LEU A 69 23.04 -2.44 -1.06
CA LEU A 69 23.09 -3.46 0.00
C LEU A 69 23.77 -4.76 -0.45
N VAL A 70 23.31 -5.37 -1.55
CA VAL A 70 23.87 -6.64 -2.04
C VAL A 70 25.32 -6.45 -2.54
N PRO A 71 25.66 -5.43 -3.34
CA PRO A 71 27.06 -5.12 -3.63
C PRO A 71 27.94 -4.99 -2.37
N ALA A 72 27.47 -4.30 -1.32
CA ALA A 72 28.19 -4.14 -0.06
C ALA A 72 28.34 -5.45 0.73
N ILE A 73 27.36 -6.35 0.63
CA ILE A 73 27.48 -7.73 1.15
C ILE A 73 28.57 -8.47 0.38
N LEU A 74 28.53 -8.45 -0.94
CA LEU A 74 29.44 -9.20 -1.81
C LEU A 74 30.90 -8.71 -1.75
N GLU A 75 31.11 -7.42 -1.47
CA GLU A 75 32.45 -6.88 -1.21
C GLU A 75 33.11 -7.51 0.03
N ARG A 76 32.30 -7.85 1.04
CA ARG A 76 32.76 -8.42 2.32
C ARG A 76 32.69 -9.94 2.36
N PHE A 77 31.71 -10.50 1.66
CA PHE A 77 31.39 -11.93 1.61
C PHE A 77 31.20 -12.31 0.14
N PRO A 78 32.30 -12.65 -0.56
CA PRO A 78 32.23 -13.04 -1.96
C PRO A 78 31.21 -14.16 -2.21
N LEU A 79 30.60 -14.17 -3.39
CA LEU A 79 29.47 -15.03 -3.72
C LEU A 79 29.73 -16.52 -3.43
N GLU A 80 30.95 -16.98 -3.69
CA GLU A 80 31.43 -18.35 -3.47
C GLU A 80 31.58 -18.74 -1.99
N THR A 81 31.60 -17.76 -1.08
CA THR A 81 31.71 -17.98 0.37
C THR A 81 30.36 -18.09 1.06
N LEU A 82 29.27 -17.71 0.36
CA LEU A 82 27.91 -17.74 0.89
C LEU A 82 27.45 -19.18 1.07
N ARG A 83 26.68 -19.42 2.13
CA ARG A 83 26.11 -20.74 2.45
C ARG A 83 24.59 -20.68 2.57
N PRO A 84 23.87 -21.77 2.22
CA PRO A 84 22.46 -21.88 2.54
C PRO A 84 22.22 -21.63 4.04
N GLY A 85 21.23 -20.80 4.36
CA GLY A 85 20.90 -20.41 5.72
C GLY A 85 21.73 -19.23 6.28
N ASP A 86 22.65 -18.65 5.51
CA ASP A 86 23.23 -17.35 5.85
C ASP A 86 22.14 -16.26 5.78
N VAL A 87 22.14 -15.35 6.75
CA VAL A 87 21.31 -14.15 6.77
C VAL A 87 22.16 -12.97 7.22
N PHE A 88 22.11 -11.88 6.47
CA PHE A 88 22.86 -10.66 6.70
C PHE A 88 21.99 -9.58 7.36
N PHE A 89 22.63 -8.74 8.16
CA PHE A 89 22.06 -7.53 8.74
C PHE A 89 22.94 -6.34 8.40
N ALA A 90 22.33 -5.21 8.07
CA ALA A 90 23.01 -3.93 7.92
C ALA A 90 22.04 -2.77 8.19
N ASN A 91 22.55 -1.68 8.74
CA ASN A 91 21.80 -0.43 8.90
C ASN A 91 22.63 0.82 8.61
N ASP A 92 23.87 0.68 8.15
CA ASP A 92 24.75 1.84 7.91
C ASP A 92 24.43 2.55 6.58
N PRO A 93 24.04 3.84 6.58
CA PRO A 93 23.68 4.57 5.36
C PRO A 93 24.85 4.81 4.41
N TYR A 94 26.08 4.87 4.95
CA TYR A 94 27.28 5.17 4.17
C TYR A 94 27.91 3.91 3.57
N ILE A 95 27.74 2.75 4.21
CA ILE A 95 28.32 1.48 3.78
C ILE A 95 27.28 0.61 3.06
N ALA A 96 26.08 0.45 3.63
CA ALA A 96 25.05 -0.42 3.10
C ALA A 96 23.99 0.32 2.26
N GLY A 97 23.98 1.66 2.30
CA GLY A 97 23.09 2.48 1.49
C GLY A 97 21.64 2.53 1.97
N VAL A 98 21.35 2.14 3.22
CA VAL A 98 20.03 2.36 3.83
C VAL A 98 19.78 3.86 4.07
N THR A 99 18.54 4.25 4.39
CA THR A 99 18.20 5.69 4.48
C THR A 99 18.69 6.37 5.75
N HIS A 100 18.70 5.66 6.88
CA HIS A 100 19.22 6.06 8.20
C HIS A 100 19.37 4.80 9.07
N LEU A 101 19.93 4.95 10.28
CA LEU A 101 20.25 3.79 11.13
C LEU A 101 19.04 3.00 11.63
N ASN A 102 17.85 3.62 11.71
CA ASN A 102 16.63 2.91 12.13
C ASN A 102 16.09 1.97 11.04
N ASP A 103 16.37 2.24 9.76
CA ASP A 103 16.03 1.38 8.63
C ASP A 103 16.96 0.17 8.58
N CYS A 104 16.74 -0.76 9.49
CA CYS A 104 17.51 -1.98 9.60
C CYS A 104 17.10 -2.94 8.49
N THR A 105 18.07 -3.40 7.71
CA THR A 105 17.82 -4.30 6.59
C THR A 105 18.37 -5.68 6.86
N VAL A 106 17.50 -6.69 6.75
CA VAL A 106 17.87 -8.09 6.79
C VAL A 106 17.83 -8.64 5.37
N CYS A 107 18.88 -9.31 4.93
CA CYS A 107 19.02 -9.82 3.57
C CYS A 107 19.49 -11.28 3.57
N ALA A 108 18.93 -12.13 2.73
CA ALA A 108 19.31 -13.54 2.63
C ALA A 108 19.61 -13.93 1.16
N PRO A 109 20.74 -14.61 0.88
CA PRO A 109 20.97 -15.27 -0.40
C PRO A 109 19.98 -16.43 -0.60
N VAL A 110 19.48 -16.56 -1.82
CA VAL A 110 18.57 -17.65 -2.21
C VAL A 110 19.35 -18.67 -3.02
N PHE A 111 19.35 -19.92 -2.55
CA PHE A 111 20.03 -21.03 -3.21
C PHE A 111 19.06 -21.91 -3.99
N LEU A 112 19.52 -22.43 -5.14
CA LEU A 112 18.90 -23.52 -5.88
C LEU A 112 20.00 -24.39 -6.51
N ASP A 113 19.89 -25.71 -6.37
CA ASP A 113 20.85 -26.69 -6.92
C ASP A 113 22.33 -26.39 -6.63
N GLY A 114 22.61 -25.83 -5.44
CA GLY A 114 23.96 -25.49 -4.98
C GLY A 114 24.49 -24.13 -5.42
N GLY A 115 23.76 -23.40 -6.27
CA GLY A 115 24.10 -22.04 -6.71
C GLY A 115 23.21 -20.96 -6.10
N VAL A 116 23.71 -19.72 -6.03
CA VAL A 116 22.92 -18.55 -5.63
C VAL A 116 22.15 -18.04 -6.85
N ILE A 117 20.83 -17.92 -6.74
CA ILE A 117 19.94 -17.45 -7.81
C ILE A 117 19.46 -16.00 -7.62
N GLY A 118 19.74 -15.41 -6.46
CA GLY A 118 19.36 -14.04 -6.12
C GLY A 118 19.36 -13.80 -4.62
N PHE A 119 18.79 -12.68 -4.21
CA PHE A 119 18.68 -12.26 -2.80
C PHE A 119 17.27 -11.79 -2.48
N THR A 120 16.86 -11.98 -1.24
CA THR A 120 15.64 -11.40 -0.67
C THR A 120 16.03 -10.46 0.45
N ALA A 121 15.45 -9.25 0.48
CA ALA A 121 15.73 -8.25 1.50
C ALA A 121 14.44 -7.71 2.11
N ALA A 122 14.45 -7.53 3.42
CA ALA A 122 13.37 -6.95 4.21
C ALA A 122 13.93 -5.75 4.98
N VAL A 123 13.44 -4.55 4.66
CA VAL A 123 13.78 -3.30 5.34
C VAL A 123 12.67 -3.00 6.34
N ALA A 124 13.02 -2.70 7.58
CA ALA A 124 12.06 -2.33 8.61
C ALA A 124 12.60 -1.18 9.47
N HIS A 125 11.75 -0.21 9.78
CA HIS A 125 12.12 0.88 10.67
C HIS A 125 12.00 0.44 12.13
N HIS A 126 13.13 0.09 12.73
CA HIS A 126 13.23 -0.23 14.16
C HIS A 126 13.08 1.06 14.98
N SER A 127 12.30 0.99 16.07
CA SER A 127 11.95 2.19 16.83
C SER A 127 13.14 2.84 17.53
N ASP A 128 14.17 2.08 17.92
CA ASP A 128 15.36 2.60 18.58
C ASP A 128 16.58 1.72 18.27
N VAL A 129 17.70 2.36 17.91
CA VAL A 129 18.99 1.71 17.62
C VAL A 129 20.13 2.30 18.47
N GLY A 130 19.81 2.83 19.66
CA GLY A 130 20.82 3.29 20.62
C GLY A 130 21.45 4.65 20.35
N GLY A 131 20.76 5.52 19.62
CA GLY A 131 21.21 6.89 19.38
C GLY A 131 21.23 7.71 20.66
N ARG A 132 21.84 8.90 20.64
CA ARG A 132 21.94 9.83 21.77
C ARG A 132 20.57 10.18 22.36
N VAL A 133 19.55 10.28 21.50
CA VAL A 133 18.15 10.46 21.91
C VAL A 133 17.38 9.13 21.79
N PRO A 134 16.39 8.89 22.67
CA PRO A 134 15.43 7.81 22.46
C PRO A 134 14.74 7.94 21.10
N GLY A 135 14.57 6.83 20.40
CA GLY A 135 14.06 6.80 19.04
C GLY A 135 15.15 6.87 17.97
N SER A 136 16.40 7.16 18.35
CA SER A 136 17.56 7.28 17.45
C SER A 136 17.45 8.34 16.34
N GLU A 137 16.37 9.11 16.30
CA GLU A 137 16.15 10.17 15.32
C GLU A 137 16.06 11.54 15.98
N SER A 138 16.98 12.43 15.62
CA SER A 138 16.95 13.83 16.01
C SER A 138 17.46 14.72 14.87
N GLY A 139 16.78 15.84 14.67
CA GLY A 139 17.22 16.88 13.74
C GLY A 139 18.46 17.67 14.18
N ASP A 140 18.93 17.52 15.43
CA ASP A 140 20.11 18.21 15.98
C ASP A 140 21.31 17.28 16.23
N SER A 141 21.23 16.00 15.86
CA SER A 141 22.36 15.07 15.93
C SER A 141 23.50 15.54 15.02
N THR A 142 24.64 15.89 15.59
CA THR A 142 25.74 16.51 14.82
C THR A 142 26.62 15.51 14.07
N SER A 143 26.43 14.22 14.33
CA SER A 143 27.17 13.14 13.69
C SER A 143 26.38 11.85 13.68
N ILE A 144 26.60 11.01 12.65
CA ILE A 144 26.07 9.64 12.57
C ILE A 144 26.37 8.80 13.84
N TYR A 145 27.47 9.07 14.54
CA TYR A 145 27.81 8.37 15.78
C TYR A 145 26.89 8.73 16.96
N GLN A 146 26.15 9.84 16.87
CA GLN A 146 25.10 10.19 17.81
C GLN A 146 23.75 9.57 17.43
N GLU A 147 23.61 8.94 16.27
CA GLU A 147 22.32 8.43 15.78
C GLU A 147 22.10 6.97 16.18
N GLY A 148 23.16 6.24 16.52
CA GLY A 148 23.07 4.91 17.11
C GLY A 148 24.15 3.96 16.66
N ILE A 149 23.93 2.67 16.93
CA ILE A 149 24.84 1.61 16.54
C ILE A 149 24.83 1.44 15.02
N ARG A 150 26.04 1.32 14.47
CA ARG A 150 26.27 1.20 13.03
C ARG A 150 26.75 -0.21 12.71
N PHE A 151 25.96 -0.92 11.92
CA PHE A 151 26.33 -2.21 11.37
C PHE A 151 26.57 -2.07 9.87
N PRO A 152 27.81 -2.30 9.41
CA PRO A 152 27.99 -2.68 8.01
C PRO A 152 27.33 -4.06 7.78
N PRO A 153 27.34 -4.59 6.54
CA PRO A 153 26.92 -5.96 6.32
C PRO A 153 27.67 -6.94 7.23
N VAL A 154 26.93 -7.62 8.09
CA VAL A 154 27.40 -8.67 9.01
C VAL A 154 26.45 -9.87 8.93
N LYS A 155 26.94 -11.07 9.26
CA LYS A 155 26.08 -12.25 9.39
C LYS A 155 25.29 -12.17 10.71
N LEU A 156 23.97 -12.14 10.60
CA LEU A 156 23.02 -12.28 11.71
C LEU A 156 22.71 -13.75 11.99
N VAL A 157 22.66 -14.56 10.92
CA VAL A 157 22.57 -16.02 10.96
C VAL A 157 23.65 -16.56 10.04
N GLU A 158 24.37 -17.57 10.50
CA GLU A 158 25.45 -18.23 9.76
C GLU A 158 25.10 -19.70 9.58
N ALA A 159 24.86 -20.10 8.32
CA ALA A 159 24.43 -21.46 7.96
C ALA A 159 23.28 -22.02 8.83
N GLY A 160 22.26 -21.19 9.09
CA GLY A 160 21.09 -21.55 9.91
C GLY A 160 21.27 -21.35 11.42
N GLU A 161 22.48 -21.10 11.90
CA GLU A 161 22.77 -20.86 13.31
C GLU A 161 22.84 -19.37 13.63
N ARG A 162 22.14 -18.92 14.67
CA ARG A 162 22.13 -17.50 15.07
C ARG A 162 23.51 -17.07 15.56
N ARG A 163 24.00 -15.95 15.03
CA ARG A 163 25.16 -15.23 15.57
C ARG A 163 24.75 -14.44 16.81
N ARG A 164 24.79 -15.12 17.95
CA ARG A 164 24.37 -14.56 19.26
C ARG A 164 25.10 -13.27 19.60
N ASP A 165 26.39 -13.20 19.32
CA ASP A 165 27.22 -12.02 19.51
C ASP A 165 26.68 -10.79 18.78
N VAL A 166 26.31 -10.93 17.51
CA VAL A 166 25.73 -9.84 16.70
C VAL A 166 24.33 -9.47 17.18
N TRP A 167 23.49 -10.48 17.40
CA TRP A 167 22.10 -10.32 17.83
C TRP A 167 21.99 -9.62 19.19
N GLU A 168 22.70 -10.13 20.19
CA GLU A 168 22.70 -9.58 21.55
C GLU A 168 23.34 -8.19 21.60
N THR A 169 24.37 -7.93 20.78
CA THR A 169 24.97 -6.58 20.68
C THR A 169 23.96 -5.56 20.14
N PHE A 170 23.18 -5.91 19.12
CA PHE A 170 22.13 -5.03 18.60
C PHE A 170 21.06 -4.76 19.66
N LEU A 171 20.51 -5.82 20.28
CA LEU A 171 19.46 -5.69 21.28
C LEU A 171 19.91 -4.93 22.53
N LEU A 172 21.14 -5.15 23.00
CA LEU A 172 21.69 -4.47 24.17
C LEU A 172 21.75 -2.95 23.99
N ASN A 173 21.92 -2.49 22.75
CA ASN A 173 21.98 -1.07 22.43
C ASN A 173 20.62 -0.45 22.10
N SER A 174 19.53 -1.21 22.08
CA SER A 174 18.19 -0.67 21.88
C SER A 174 17.48 -0.41 23.21
N ARG A 175 16.70 0.67 23.29
CA ARG A 175 15.79 0.97 24.41
C ARG A 175 14.49 0.17 24.34
N THR A 176 14.19 -0.43 23.20
CA THR A 176 12.99 -1.23 22.93
C THR A 176 13.36 -2.65 22.46
N PRO A 177 14.23 -3.39 23.19
CA PRO A 177 14.78 -4.66 22.71
C PRO A 177 13.71 -5.74 22.47
N HIS A 178 12.61 -5.67 23.22
CA HIS A 178 11.48 -6.59 23.07
C HIS A 178 10.75 -6.44 21.72
N PHE A 179 10.73 -5.24 21.15
CA PHE A 179 10.23 -5.04 19.79
C PHE A 179 11.29 -5.44 18.77
N SER A 180 12.52 -4.97 18.93
CA SER A 180 13.61 -5.25 18.00
C SER A 180 13.88 -6.75 17.83
N ASP A 181 13.79 -7.54 18.90
CA ASP A 181 13.94 -9.00 18.82
C ASP A 181 12.87 -9.62 17.92
N GLY A 182 11.60 -9.32 18.17
CA GLY A 182 10.47 -9.80 17.37
C GLY A 182 10.51 -9.32 15.92
N ASP A 183 10.89 -8.05 15.70
CA ASP A 183 10.99 -7.46 14.37
C ASP A 183 12.12 -8.11 13.53
N LEU A 184 13.26 -8.46 14.14
CA LEU A 184 14.31 -9.23 13.45
C LEU A 184 13.80 -10.61 12.99
N TYR A 185 13.06 -11.32 13.84
CA TYR A 185 12.44 -12.59 13.44
C TYR A 185 11.43 -12.40 12.30
N ALA A 186 10.60 -11.37 12.36
CA ALA A 186 9.64 -11.05 11.31
C ALA A 186 10.33 -10.78 9.96
N GLN A 187 11.46 -10.05 9.98
CA GLN A 187 12.27 -9.81 8.79
C GLN A 187 12.91 -11.09 8.23
N ILE A 188 13.41 -11.98 9.09
CA ILE A 188 13.92 -13.30 8.67
C ILE A 188 12.82 -14.13 8.02
N ALA A 189 11.64 -14.20 8.65
CA ALA A 189 10.49 -14.95 8.13
C ALA A 189 10.03 -14.42 6.77
N ALA A 190 10.01 -13.09 6.60
CA ALA A 190 9.71 -12.45 5.32
C ALA A 190 10.73 -12.87 4.23
N ASN A 191 12.03 -12.86 4.53
CA ASN A 191 13.06 -13.31 3.59
C ASN A 191 12.93 -14.80 3.25
N THR A 192 12.68 -15.66 4.24
CA THR A 192 12.42 -17.09 4.00
C THR A 192 11.26 -17.28 3.03
N ARG A 193 10.16 -16.54 3.21
CA ARG A 193 9.02 -16.61 2.30
C ARG A 193 9.38 -16.15 0.89
N GLY A 194 10.14 -15.08 0.76
CA GLY A 194 10.67 -14.61 -0.52
C GLY A 194 11.52 -15.66 -1.23
N ALA A 195 12.40 -16.33 -0.48
CA ALA A 195 13.29 -17.36 -0.99
C ALA A 195 12.50 -18.55 -1.54
N GLU A 196 11.48 -19.03 -0.82
CA GLU A 196 10.58 -20.09 -1.27
C GLU A 196 9.90 -19.73 -2.61
N ARG A 197 9.40 -18.50 -2.73
CA ARG A 197 8.73 -18.03 -3.95
C ARG A 197 9.68 -17.89 -5.12
N LEU A 198 10.87 -17.35 -4.89
CA LEU A 198 11.89 -17.22 -5.92
C LEU A 198 12.33 -18.60 -6.42
N GLN A 199 12.61 -19.53 -5.51
CA GLN A 199 12.93 -20.93 -5.86
C GLN A 199 11.80 -21.58 -6.67
N ALA A 200 10.54 -21.37 -6.28
CA ALA A 200 9.40 -21.92 -7.01
C ALA A 200 9.30 -21.38 -8.45
N LEU A 201 9.59 -20.10 -8.66
CA LEU A 201 9.63 -19.50 -10.00
C LEU A 201 10.78 -20.09 -10.83
N PHE A 202 11.99 -20.18 -10.28
CA PHE A 202 13.13 -20.78 -10.97
C PHE A 202 12.92 -22.26 -11.31
N ARG A 203 12.33 -23.06 -10.40
CA ARG A 203 11.99 -24.47 -10.70
C ARG A 203 10.92 -24.60 -11.79
N ARG A 204 10.01 -23.63 -11.88
CA ARG A 204 8.93 -23.64 -12.87
C ARG A 204 9.38 -23.18 -14.25
N TYR A 205 10.38 -22.29 -14.32
CA TYR A 205 10.86 -21.66 -15.57
C TYR A 205 12.40 -21.72 -15.71
N PRO A 206 13.03 -22.90 -15.58
CA PRO A 206 14.49 -22.99 -15.42
C PRO A 206 15.30 -22.49 -16.63
N GLY A 207 14.76 -22.56 -17.85
CA GLY A 207 15.45 -22.12 -19.06
C GLY A 207 15.18 -20.67 -19.45
N GLU A 208 14.17 -20.05 -18.83
CA GLU A 208 13.61 -18.78 -19.28
C GLU A 208 13.79 -17.63 -18.27
N MET A 209 14.15 -17.93 -17.02
CA MET A 209 14.32 -16.91 -15.98
C MET A 209 15.34 -15.85 -16.38
N GLU A 210 16.54 -16.22 -16.81
CA GLU A 210 17.61 -15.25 -17.11
C GLU A 210 17.21 -14.30 -18.25
N GLU A 211 16.71 -14.85 -19.36
CA GLU A 211 16.19 -14.06 -20.49
C GLU A 211 15.04 -13.14 -20.04
N ALA A 212 14.14 -13.63 -19.18
CA ALA A 212 13.03 -12.84 -18.67
C ALA A 212 13.51 -11.67 -17.79
N LEU A 213 14.48 -11.89 -16.90
CA LEU A 213 15.02 -10.84 -16.03
C LEU A 213 15.75 -9.74 -16.83
N ILE A 214 16.45 -10.10 -17.91
CA ILE A 214 17.04 -9.13 -18.84
C ILE A 214 15.93 -8.33 -19.54
N GLU A 215 14.95 -9.02 -20.14
CA GLU A 215 13.88 -8.37 -20.88
C GLU A 215 12.99 -7.50 -19.97
N MET A 216 12.78 -7.85 -18.70
CA MET A 216 12.07 -7.02 -17.72
C MET A 216 12.73 -5.64 -17.55
N ARG A 217 14.06 -5.61 -17.43
CA ARG A 217 14.82 -4.37 -17.28
C ARG A 217 14.80 -3.54 -18.56
N ASP A 218 15.02 -4.18 -19.69
CA ASP A 218 15.01 -3.50 -20.99
C ASP A 218 13.61 -2.97 -21.35
N ALA A 219 12.55 -3.72 -21.00
CA ALA A 219 11.16 -3.27 -21.14
C ALA A 219 10.87 -2.06 -20.25
N THR A 220 11.37 -2.05 -19.02
CA THR A 220 11.24 -0.92 -18.10
C THR A 220 11.93 0.32 -18.64
N GLU A 221 13.15 0.17 -19.16
CA GLU A 221 13.88 1.27 -19.81
C GLU A 221 13.11 1.83 -21.01
N ARG A 222 12.65 0.95 -21.93
CA ARG A 222 11.88 1.36 -23.11
C ARG A 222 10.60 2.11 -22.72
N ARG A 223 9.88 1.63 -21.69
CA ARG A 223 8.67 2.25 -21.16
C ARG A 223 8.98 3.60 -20.52
N ALA A 224 10.03 3.71 -19.72
CA ALA A 224 10.47 4.96 -19.11
C ALA A 224 10.84 6.01 -20.18
N ARG A 225 11.65 5.64 -21.17
CA ARG A 225 12.01 6.52 -22.30
C ARG A 225 10.79 6.97 -23.09
N ALA A 226 9.82 6.08 -23.33
CA ALA A 226 8.57 6.43 -23.99
C ALA A 226 7.76 7.44 -23.16
N ALA A 227 7.61 7.20 -21.86
CA ALA A 227 6.89 8.08 -20.95
C ALA A 227 7.54 9.48 -20.86
N ILE A 228 8.88 9.56 -20.82
CA ILE A 228 9.62 10.82 -20.89
C ILE A 228 9.31 11.56 -22.18
N ARG A 229 9.46 10.92 -23.35
CA ARG A 229 9.22 11.55 -24.66
C ARG A 229 7.79 12.05 -24.84
N SER A 230 6.80 11.30 -24.34
CA SER A 230 5.39 11.67 -24.48
C SER A 230 4.91 12.64 -23.41
N GLY A 231 5.55 12.64 -22.24
CA GLY A 231 5.06 13.32 -21.05
C GLY A 231 5.76 14.64 -20.74
N LEU A 232 6.98 14.85 -21.24
CA LEU A 232 7.78 16.02 -20.87
C LEU A 232 8.28 16.79 -22.10
N LYS A 233 8.26 18.11 -22.01
CA LYS A 233 8.90 18.99 -22.99
C LYS A 233 10.42 18.95 -22.80
N PRO A 234 11.22 18.78 -23.87
CA PRO A 234 12.67 18.93 -23.80
C PRO A 234 13.05 20.35 -23.35
N GLY A 235 14.05 20.44 -22.47
CA GLY A 235 14.44 21.74 -21.90
C GLY A 235 15.21 21.60 -20.60
N ARG A 236 15.56 22.77 -20.03
CA ARG A 236 16.20 22.90 -18.72
C ARG A 236 15.26 23.69 -17.81
N TYR A 237 14.90 23.09 -16.68
CA TYR A 237 13.92 23.60 -15.71
C TYR A 237 14.56 23.69 -14.34
N HIS A 238 14.23 24.73 -13.57
CA HIS A 238 14.87 25.00 -12.29
C HIS A 238 13.83 25.32 -11.21
N ALA A 239 14.03 24.78 -10.02
CA ALA A 239 13.20 25.08 -8.86
C ALA A 239 14.06 25.15 -7.60
N VAL A 240 13.58 25.95 -6.65
CA VAL A 240 14.17 26.16 -5.33
C VAL A 240 13.04 26.07 -4.31
N ASP A 241 13.32 25.44 -3.19
CA ASP A 241 12.45 25.42 -2.01
C ASP A 241 13.33 25.50 -0.75
N TRP A 242 12.70 25.69 0.41
CA TRP A 242 13.37 26.04 1.65
C TRP A 242 12.94 25.14 2.80
N LEU A 243 13.92 24.49 3.42
CA LEU A 243 13.72 23.90 4.75
C LEU A 243 13.83 25.02 5.80
N ASP A 244 12.96 24.99 6.80
CA ASP A 244 12.79 26.09 7.76
C ASP A 244 14.09 26.49 8.47
N GLU A 245 14.91 25.50 8.83
CA GLU A 245 16.13 25.68 9.63
C GLU A 245 17.15 24.52 9.52
N ASN A 246 18.41 24.79 9.87
CA ASN A 246 19.58 23.91 9.72
C ASN A 246 19.82 22.91 10.88
N GLY A 247 19.04 22.97 11.94
CA GLY A 247 19.05 22.14 13.14
C GLY A 247 19.79 22.77 14.34
N VAL A 248 20.45 23.91 14.14
CA VAL A 248 21.25 24.62 15.16
C VAL A 248 20.61 25.96 15.48
N ASP A 249 20.41 26.79 14.46
CA ASP A 249 19.84 28.13 14.51
C ASP A 249 18.65 28.23 13.54
N ASP A 250 18.13 29.44 13.29
CA ASP A 250 16.95 29.65 12.44
C ASP A 250 17.31 29.96 10.97
N GLU A 251 18.54 29.65 10.54
CA GLU A 251 18.99 29.85 9.16
C GLU A 251 18.33 28.82 8.22
N PRO A 252 17.58 29.28 7.20
CA PRO A 252 16.89 28.39 6.29
C PRO A 252 17.86 27.66 5.36
N VAL A 253 17.54 26.42 5.00
CA VAL A 253 18.39 25.61 4.12
C VAL A 253 17.80 25.59 2.72
N ARG A 254 18.61 26.03 1.76
CA ARG A 254 18.25 26.05 0.33
C ARG A 254 18.31 24.65 -0.26
N LEU A 255 17.21 24.21 -0.87
CA LEU A 255 17.10 22.97 -1.63
C LEU A 255 16.75 23.32 -3.08
N ALA A 256 17.59 22.91 -4.02
CA ALA A 256 17.44 23.31 -5.41
C ALA A 256 17.72 22.16 -6.37
N VAL A 257 17.03 22.18 -7.50
CA VAL A 257 17.21 21.19 -8.55
C VAL A 257 17.09 21.85 -9.91
N THR A 258 17.98 21.44 -10.81
CA THR A 258 17.82 21.69 -12.23
C THR A 258 17.57 20.37 -12.94
N LEU A 259 16.44 20.26 -13.63
CA LEU A 259 16.12 19.12 -14.50
C LEU A 259 16.44 19.47 -15.95
N THR A 260 17.28 18.66 -16.59
CA THR A 260 17.46 18.67 -18.04
C THR A 260 16.73 17.47 -18.64
N VAL A 261 15.77 17.73 -19.53
CA VAL A 261 15.02 16.72 -20.28
C VAL A 261 15.59 16.65 -21.71
N SER A 262 16.07 15.47 -22.11
CA SER A 262 16.65 15.25 -23.43
C SER A 262 16.21 13.89 -24.01
N GLU A 263 16.66 13.58 -25.24
CA GLU A 263 16.45 12.25 -25.83
C GLU A 263 17.13 11.12 -25.05
N SER A 264 18.23 11.42 -24.35
CA SER A 264 18.99 10.44 -23.58
C SER A 264 18.38 10.13 -22.21
N GLY A 265 17.44 10.93 -21.71
CA GLY A 265 16.74 10.70 -20.45
C GLY A 265 16.57 11.98 -19.63
N LEU A 266 16.65 11.82 -18.31
CA LEU A 266 16.53 12.88 -17.32
C LEU A 266 17.87 13.08 -16.62
N GLU A 267 18.33 14.31 -16.55
CA GLU A 267 19.49 14.68 -15.73
C GLU A 267 19.05 15.66 -14.63
N PHE A 268 19.29 15.29 -13.38
CA PHE A 268 19.02 16.10 -12.21
C PHE A 268 20.33 16.65 -11.64
N ASP A 269 20.45 17.98 -11.61
CA ASP A 269 21.60 18.69 -11.04
C ASP A 269 21.21 19.41 -9.75
N PHE A 270 21.82 18.98 -8.65
CA PHE A 270 21.64 19.50 -7.29
C PHE A 270 22.84 20.33 -6.83
N GLY A 271 23.75 20.73 -7.72
CA GLY A 271 24.95 21.49 -7.37
C GLY A 271 24.69 22.85 -6.71
N ASP A 272 23.46 23.34 -6.80
CA ASP A 272 22.99 24.60 -6.20
C ASP A 272 22.30 24.40 -4.84
N CYS A 273 22.17 23.15 -4.34
CA CYS A 273 21.75 22.89 -2.97
C CYS A 273 22.75 23.46 -1.95
N GLY A 274 22.27 23.75 -0.74
CA GLY A 274 23.12 24.14 0.38
C GLY A 274 24.18 23.08 0.73
N PRO A 275 25.28 23.48 1.42
CA PRO A 275 26.28 22.55 1.91
C PRO A 275 25.67 21.54 2.89
N GLN A 276 26.37 20.44 3.13
CA GLN A 276 25.97 19.48 4.17
C GLN A 276 25.81 20.22 5.51
N LEU A 277 24.74 19.87 6.22
CA LEU A 277 24.36 20.49 7.48
C LEU A 277 25.19 19.89 8.63
N PRO A 278 25.44 20.68 9.68
CA PRO A 278 26.13 20.20 10.88
C PRO A 278 25.23 19.32 11.77
N THR A 279 24.09 18.83 11.27
CA THR A 279 23.04 18.15 12.02
C THR A 279 22.46 16.93 11.27
N GLY A 280 21.47 16.26 11.86
CA GLY A 280 20.89 14.99 11.37
C GLY A 280 19.99 15.13 10.14
N LYS A 281 19.86 16.33 9.58
CA LYS A 281 18.90 16.65 8.51
C LYS A 281 19.41 16.42 7.09
N ASN A 282 20.61 15.89 6.94
CA ASN A 282 21.17 15.60 5.63
C ASN A 282 20.45 14.42 4.97
N VAL A 283 20.29 14.46 3.65
CA VAL A 283 19.72 13.38 2.84
C VAL A 283 20.87 12.57 2.23
N PRO A 284 21.06 11.29 2.63
CA PRO A 284 22.09 10.45 2.04
C PRO A 284 21.78 10.16 0.57
N TYR A 285 22.81 9.86 -0.22
CA TYR A 285 22.69 9.73 -1.67
C TYR A 285 21.63 8.71 -2.11
N THR A 286 21.54 7.55 -1.44
CA THR A 286 20.52 6.54 -1.76
C THR A 286 19.10 7.02 -1.49
N HIS A 287 18.90 7.84 -0.44
CA HIS A 287 17.62 8.48 -0.17
C HIS A 287 17.30 9.57 -1.20
N LEU A 288 18.29 10.33 -1.67
CA LEU A 288 18.12 11.25 -2.82
C LEU A 288 17.64 10.50 -4.06
N MET A 289 18.26 9.36 -4.38
CA MET A 289 17.83 8.52 -5.51
C MET A 289 16.39 8.05 -5.33
N ALA A 290 16.01 7.61 -4.12
CA ALA A 290 14.64 7.24 -3.79
C ALA A 290 13.64 8.38 -4.05
N THR A 291 14.00 9.61 -3.64
CA THR A 291 13.18 10.81 -3.88
C THR A 291 12.97 11.07 -5.37
N ILE A 292 14.05 10.98 -6.17
CA ILE A 292 13.98 11.17 -7.62
C ILE A 292 13.11 10.10 -8.28
N TYR A 293 13.32 8.82 -7.95
CA TYR A 293 12.55 7.73 -8.55
C TYR A 293 11.07 7.79 -8.19
N PHE A 294 10.73 8.18 -6.96
CA PHE A 294 9.36 8.48 -6.58
C PHE A 294 8.77 9.57 -7.49
N CYS A 295 9.43 10.72 -7.64
CA CYS A 295 8.92 11.83 -8.44
C CYS A 295 8.77 11.43 -9.93
N VAL A 296 9.76 10.72 -10.49
CA VAL A 296 9.69 10.21 -11.87
C VAL A 296 8.46 9.33 -12.06
N LYS A 297 8.20 8.39 -11.14
CA LYS A 297 7.02 7.51 -11.19
C LYS A 297 5.72 8.28 -11.02
N ALA A 298 5.65 9.13 -9.99
CA ALA A 298 4.45 9.90 -9.66
C ALA A 298 4.02 10.81 -10.82
N THR A 299 4.97 11.41 -11.55
CA THR A 299 4.67 12.30 -12.67
C THR A 299 4.47 11.56 -13.99
N LEU A 300 5.31 10.58 -14.31
CA LEU A 300 5.33 9.99 -15.66
C LEU A 300 4.40 8.80 -15.83
N ASP A 301 4.54 7.82 -14.94
CA ASP A 301 3.82 6.55 -14.98
C ASP A 301 3.89 5.86 -13.60
N PRO A 302 2.82 5.91 -12.79
CA PRO A 302 2.79 5.30 -11.46
C PRO A 302 3.03 3.78 -11.47
N ASN A 303 2.73 3.12 -12.60
CA ASN A 303 2.88 1.68 -12.80
C ASN A 303 4.23 1.28 -13.40
N LEU A 304 5.19 2.21 -13.47
CA LEU A 304 6.53 1.89 -13.95
C LEU A 304 7.24 0.99 -12.92
N PRO A 305 7.77 -0.19 -13.31
CA PRO A 305 8.55 -1.03 -12.39
C PRO A 305 9.78 -0.30 -11.84
N VAL A 306 10.16 -0.62 -10.60
CA VAL A 306 11.37 -0.08 -9.95
C VAL A 306 12.48 -1.11 -10.08
N ASN A 307 13.25 -1.00 -11.17
CA ASN A 307 14.43 -1.82 -11.41
C ASN A 307 15.48 -1.01 -12.18
N GLU A 308 16.60 -1.66 -12.50
CA GLU A 308 17.73 -1.06 -13.23
C GLU A 308 17.32 -0.31 -14.52
N GLY A 309 16.27 -0.76 -15.20
CA GLY A 309 15.77 -0.10 -16.42
C GLY A 309 15.32 1.34 -16.20
N LEU A 310 14.73 1.65 -15.04
CA LEU A 310 14.41 3.04 -14.64
C LEU A 310 15.69 3.82 -14.33
N TYR A 311 16.68 3.18 -13.71
CA TYR A 311 17.91 3.84 -13.29
C TYR A 311 18.75 4.29 -14.49
N ARG A 312 18.76 3.50 -15.58
CA ARG A 312 19.46 3.79 -16.84
C ARG A 312 18.99 5.05 -17.56
N VAL A 313 17.82 5.59 -17.23
CA VAL A 313 17.29 6.84 -17.83
C VAL A 313 17.43 8.07 -16.93
N VAL A 314 18.00 7.90 -15.74
CA VAL A 314 18.17 8.96 -14.74
C VAL A 314 19.65 9.17 -14.45
N ARG A 315 20.14 10.38 -14.73
CA ARG A 315 21.48 10.83 -14.33
C ARG A 315 21.35 11.82 -13.19
N VAL A 316 22.20 11.69 -12.18
CA VAL A 316 22.18 12.57 -11.00
C VAL A 316 23.55 13.21 -10.80
N ILE A 317 23.56 14.53 -10.68
CA ILE A 317 24.72 15.34 -10.32
C ILE A 317 24.46 15.91 -8.93
N ALA A 318 25.06 15.26 -7.93
CA ALA A 318 25.00 15.71 -6.54
C ALA A 318 26.43 15.60 -5.96
N PRO A 319 27.26 16.64 -6.04
CA PRO A 319 28.60 16.63 -5.46
C PRO A 319 28.59 16.23 -3.99
N ALA A 320 29.54 15.39 -3.57
CA ALA A 320 29.67 15.03 -2.16
C ALA A 320 30.00 16.27 -1.31
N GLY A 321 29.36 16.41 -0.16
CA GLY A 321 29.48 17.58 0.73
C GLY A 321 28.29 18.54 0.68
N LEU A 322 27.22 18.18 -0.04
CA LEU A 322 25.95 18.92 -0.07
C LEU A 322 24.94 18.29 0.90
N VAL A 323 23.89 19.05 1.26
CA VAL A 323 22.78 18.55 2.10
C VAL A 323 22.10 17.31 1.51
N VAL A 324 22.18 17.10 0.19
CA VAL A 324 21.61 15.93 -0.52
C VAL A 324 22.64 14.86 -0.90
N ASN A 325 23.90 15.04 -0.52
CA ASN A 325 24.94 14.02 -0.64
C ASN A 325 26.05 14.27 0.40
N PRO A 326 25.76 14.09 1.70
CA PRO A 326 26.68 14.41 2.79
C PRO A 326 27.84 13.42 2.82
N ARG A 327 28.99 13.86 3.35
CA ARG A 327 30.11 12.97 3.68
C ARG A 327 30.03 12.51 5.13
N PRO A 328 30.45 11.28 5.46
CA PRO A 328 30.65 10.91 6.85
C PRO A 328 31.68 11.87 7.49
N PRO A 329 31.50 12.25 8.77
CA PRO A 329 30.60 11.64 9.75
C PRO A 329 29.28 12.39 9.97
N ALA A 330 28.76 13.12 8.98
CA ALA A 330 27.50 13.87 9.10
C ALA A 330 26.33 12.99 9.56
N GLY A 331 25.37 13.57 10.29
CA GLY A 331 24.13 12.87 10.67
C GLY A 331 23.11 12.86 9.53
N VAL A 332 22.29 11.82 9.47
CA VAL A 332 21.24 11.64 8.45
C VAL A 332 19.90 11.17 9.04
N SER A 333 19.76 11.11 10.36
CA SER A 333 18.58 10.50 11.00
C SER A 333 17.27 11.19 10.63
N ALA A 334 17.24 12.53 10.58
CA ALA A 334 16.07 13.37 10.30
C ALA A 334 15.89 13.73 8.81
N ARG A 335 16.57 13.01 7.91
CA ARG A 335 16.55 13.20 6.44
C ARG A 335 15.16 13.35 5.82
N ASN A 336 14.12 12.74 6.42
CA ASN A 336 12.82 12.60 5.78
C ASN A 336 12.21 13.97 5.42
N HIS A 337 12.24 14.90 6.37
CA HIS A 337 11.62 16.22 6.21
C HIS A 337 12.31 17.02 5.11
N THR A 338 13.65 17.02 5.09
CA THR A 338 14.45 17.60 4.01
C THR A 338 14.09 17.00 2.66
N SER A 339 13.95 15.68 2.58
CA SER A 339 13.59 15.00 1.33
C SER A 339 12.16 15.24 0.86
N MET A 340 11.21 15.55 1.76
CA MET A 340 9.84 15.92 1.37
C MET A 340 9.80 17.30 0.72
N ILE A 341 10.54 18.27 1.25
CA ILE A 341 10.70 19.59 0.63
C ILE A 341 11.44 19.47 -0.71
N LEU A 342 12.47 18.60 -0.76
CA LEU A 342 13.16 18.31 -2.02
C LEU A 342 12.23 17.69 -3.06
N ALA A 343 11.29 16.84 -2.65
CA ALA A 343 10.30 16.24 -3.55
C ALA A 343 9.38 17.31 -4.16
N ASP A 344 8.96 18.33 -3.41
CA ASP A 344 8.21 19.47 -3.94
C ASP A 344 9.00 20.24 -5.00
N ALA A 345 10.29 20.52 -4.76
CA ALA A 345 11.17 21.16 -5.74
C ALA A 345 11.32 20.32 -7.02
N ILE A 346 11.47 19.00 -6.90
CA ILE A 346 11.55 18.09 -8.05
C ILE A 346 10.22 18.04 -8.81
N LEU A 347 9.08 17.96 -8.10
CA LEU A 347 7.76 17.98 -8.73
C LEU A 347 7.47 19.32 -9.42
N SER A 348 8.00 20.43 -8.91
CA SER A 348 7.91 21.75 -9.53
C SER A 348 8.60 21.79 -10.90
N VAL A 349 9.84 21.29 -11.03
CA VAL A 349 10.50 21.24 -12.35
C VAL A 349 9.81 20.29 -13.32
N PHE A 350 9.20 19.20 -12.83
CA PHE A 350 8.33 18.36 -13.63
C PHE A 350 7.06 19.08 -14.10
N GLY A 351 6.41 19.86 -13.23
CA GLY A 351 5.27 20.71 -13.58
C GLY A 351 5.63 21.79 -14.60
N GLN A 352 6.86 22.32 -14.59
CA GLN A 352 7.33 23.23 -15.64
C GLN A 352 7.52 22.51 -17.00
N ALA A 353 8.05 21.28 -16.98
CA ALA A 353 8.24 20.46 -18.18
C ALA A 353 6.92 19.87 -18.74
N SER A 354 5.92 19.68 -17.88
CA SER A 354 4.58 19.17 -18.19
C SER A 354 3.52 19.99 -17.43
N PRO A 355 3.18 21.19 -17.94
CA PRO A 355 2.22 22.08 -17.26
C PRO A 355 0.86 21.46 -17.00
N GLU A 356 0.45 20.47 -17.80
CA GLU A 356 -0.80 19.72 -17.65
C GLU A 356 -0.77 18.71 -16.48
N ARG A 357 0.41 18.36 -15.96
CA ARG A 357 0.61 17.48 -14.80
C ARG A 357 1.09 18.23 -13.56
N ALA A 358 1.07 19.55 -13.60
CA ALA A 358 1.57 20.38 -12.52
C ALA A 358 0.74 20.23 -11.23
N MET A 359 1.44 20.34 -10.10
CA MET A 359 0.89 20.28 -8.75
C MET A 359 1.57 21.35 -7.91
N ALA A 360 0.81 22.02 -7.05
CA ALA A 360 1.34 22.92 -6.03
C ALA A 360 2.13 22.15 -4.97
N ALA A 361 2.86 22.85 -4.10
CA ALA A 361 3.66 22.21 -3.06
C ALA A 361 2.79 21.52 -2.00
N GLY A 362 3.29 20.45 -1.40
CA GLY A 362 2.65 19.73 -0.32
C GLY A 362 2.95 20.28 1.07
N GLY A 363 2.03 20.05 2.00
CA GLY A 363 2.25 20.11 3.44
C GLY A 363 2.81 18.76 3.92
N PRO A 364 4.11 18.64 4.21
CA PRO A 364 4.71 17.38 4.64
C PRO A 364 4.21 16.94 6.01
N CYS A 365 4.43 15.66 6.33
CA CYS A 365 4.10 15.16 7.66
C CYS A 365 4.89 15.89 8.75
N GLN A 366 4.34 15.91 9.96
CA GLN A 366 5.02 16.37 11.17
C GLN A 366 5.31 15.14 12.03
N GLY A 367 6.55 14.95 12.47
CA GLY A 367 6.95 13.80 13.27
C GLY A 367 7.33 14.14 14.71
N ILE A 368 6.92 13.28 15.64
CA ILE A 368 7.37 13.33 17.03
C ILE A 368 7.92 11.99 17.48
N ILE A 369 8.79 12.03 18.48
CA ILE A 369 9.10 10.88 19.32
C ILE A 369 8.79 11.23 20.76
N LEU A 370 7.95 10.42 21.40
CA LEU A 370 7.73 10.47 22.85
C LEU A 370 8.42 9.29 23.49
N SER A 371 9.09 9.51 24.63
CA SER A 371 9.78 8.44 25.33
C SER A 371 9.84 8.68 26.82
N GLY A 372 9.94 7.59 27.58
CA GLY A 372 9.98 7.67 29.03
C GLY A 372 9.73 6.33 29.69
N GLN A 373 9.56 6.37 31.00
CA GLN A 373 9.09 5.21 31.75
C GLN A 373 7.56 5.17 31.69
N ASP A 374 7.00 4.04 31.27
CA ASP A 374 5.57 3.77 31.38
C ASP A 374 5.31 3.15 32.77
N PRO A 375 4.68 3.89 33.71
CA PRO A 375 4.43 3.38 35.07
C PRO A 375 3.38 2.26 35.09
N LEU A 376 2.45 2.24 34.13
CA LEU A 376 1.39 1.24 34.03
C LEU A 376 1.94 -0.10 33.52
N ARG A 377 2.73 -0.05 32.43
CA ARG A 377 3.30 -1.24 31.78
C ARG A 377 4.67 -1.63 32.31
N ARG A 378 5.26 -0.80 33.17
CA ARG A 378 6.55 -1.02 33.86
C ARG A 378 7.70 -1.30 32.88
N ARG A 379 7.75 -0.54 31.78
CA ARG A 379 8.82 -0.61 30.77
C ARG A 379 9.16 0.77 30.24
N TYR A 380 10.34 0.88 29.64
CA TYR A 380 10.68 2.05 28.84
C TYR A 380 9.91 2.00 27.52
N PHE A 381 9.34 3.13 27.09
CA PHE A 381 8.66 3.25 25.82
C PHE A 381 9.34 4.25 24.90
N VAL A 382 9.22 3.99 23.61
CA VAL A 382 9.59 4.89 22.51
C VAL A 382 8.43 4.85 21.53
N ASP A 383 7.66 5.92 21.52
CA ASP A 383 6.55 6.15 20.60
C ASP A 383 7.05 6.99 19.43
N TYR A 384 6.88 6.47 18.22
CA TYR A 384 7.29 7.10 16.98
C TYR A 384 6.06 7.43 16.15
N GLU A 385 5.79 8.71 15.94
CA GLU A 385 4.58 9.16 15.24
C GLU A 385 4.91 10.10 14.07
N ASN A 386 4.19 9.95 12.95
CA ASN A 386 4.17 10.92 11.86
C ASN A 386 2.72 11.27 11.52
N PHE A 387 2.36 12.54 11.65
CA PHE A 387 1.02 13.05 11.38
C PHE A 387 0.97 13.61 9.96
N ALA A 388 -0.01 13.14 9.19
CA ALA A 388 -0.19 13.53 7.79
C ALA A 388 -0.51 15.02 7.61
N GLY A 389 -0.03 15.62 6.53
CA GLY A 389 -0.37 16.98 6.10
C GLY A 389 -1.33 17.00 4.92
N GLY A 390 -1.36 18.09 4.16
CA GLY A 390 -2.22 18.22 2.97
C GLY A 390 -1.45 18.20 1.65
N GLN A 391 -1.91 17.46 0.64
CA GLN A 391 -1.27 17.49 -0.69
C GLN A 391 -1.51 18.84 -1.39
N GLY A 392 -0.59 19.30 -2.24
CA GLY A 392 -0.87 20.44 -3.11
C GLY A 392 -2.02 20.18 -4.09
N GLY A 393 -2.80 21.22 -4.40
CA GLY A 393 -3.78 21.20 -5.49
C GLY A 393 -3.09 20.92 -6.82
N SER A 394 -3.78 20.22 -7.72
CA SER A 394 -3.24 19.84 -9.03
C SER A 394 -4.03 20.49 -10.17
N THR A 395 -3.54 20.36 -11.39
CA THR A 395 -4.28 20.75 -12.60
C THR A 395 -5.64 20.05 -12.74
N VAL A 396 -5.82 18.88 -12.13
CA VAL A 396 -6.98 17.99 -12.36
C VAL A 396 -7.95 17.91 -11.19
N ARG A 397 -7.51 18.14 -9.94
CA ARG A 397 -8.36 18.03 -8.73
C ARG A 397 -7.70 18.65 -7.49
N ASP A 398 -8.51 18.80 -6.46
CA ASP A 398 -8.07 19.15 -5.10
C ASP A 398 -7.03 18.16 -4.57
N GLY A 399 -6.11 18.67 -3.76
CA GLY A 399 -5.19 17.85 -2.98
C GLY A 399 -5.94 17.04 -1.92
N PRO A 400 -5.65 15.75 -1.73
CA PRO A 400 -6.15 14.98 -0.60
C PRO A 400 -5.82 15.65 0.74
N ASP A 401 -6.85 15.73 1.58
CA ASP A 401 -6.76 16.16 2.97
C ASP A 401 -6.09 15.09 3.82
N VAL A 402 -5.23 15.48 4.78
CA VAL A 402 -4.65 14.59 5.79
C VAL A 402 -4.06 13.30 5.18
N ALA A 403 -3.19 13.47 4.19
CA ALA A 403 -2.53 12.37 3.50
C ALA A 403 -1.02 12.34 3.79
N GLN A 404 -0.45 11.13 3.95
CA GLN A 404 0.99 10.97 3.88
C GLN A 404 1.43 11.26 2.44
N LEU A 405 2.45 12.11 2.28
CA LEU A 405 2.90 12.58 0.98
C LEU A 405 4.31 12.09 0.68
N HIS A 406 4.67 12.12 -0.60
CA HIS A 406 6.04 12.00 -1.07
C HIS A 406 6.79 10.77 -0.54
N MET A 407 7.66 10.94 0.45
CA MET A 407 8.60 9.91 0.93
C MET A 407 8.00 8.95 1.95
N THR A 408 6.74 9.15 2.34
CA THR A 408 6.01 8.35 3.33
C THR A 408 4.66 7.93 2.78
N ASN A 409 4.25 6.69 3.09
CA ASN A 409 2.93 6.15 2.78
C ASN A 409 2.43 5.24 3.93
N THR A 410 2.78 5.60 5.16
CA THR A 410 2.41 4.87 6.37
C THR A 410 0.96 5.16 6.78
N SER A 411 0.31 4.21 7.44
CA SER A 411 -0.99 4.48 8.06
C SER A 411 -0.84 5.36 9.31
N ASN A 412 -1.90 6.02 9.73
CA ASN A 412 -1.96 6.64 11.05
C ASN A 412 -2.01 5.55 12.13
N LEU A 413 -1.40 5.80 13.30
CA LEU A 413 -1.59 4.91 14.44
C LEU A 413 -3.02 5.09 14.99
N PRO A 414 -3.85 4.02 15.07
CA PRO A 414 -5.18 4.12 15.66
C PRO A 414 -5.10 4.62 17.10
N ILE A 415 -6.04 5.49 17.50
CA ILE A 415 -6.08 6.07 18.86
C ILE A 415 -6.07 4.98 19.92
N GLU A 416 -6.92 3.96 19.76
CA GLU A 416 -7.02 2.85 20.70
C GLU A 416 -5.69 2.11 20.86
N VAL A 417 -4.94 1.92 19.77
CA VAL A 417 -3.62 1.27 19.83
C VAL A 417 -2.60 2.19 20.51
N MET A 418 -2.61 3.48 20.19
CA MET A 418 -1.71 4.46 20.80
C MET A 418 -1.88 4.51 22.32
N GLU A 419 -3.11 4.69 22.82
CA GLU A 419 -3.41 4.75 24.25
C GLU A 419 -3.19 3.38 24.94
N ASN A 420 -3.36 2.29 24.19
CA ASN A 420 -3.08 0.94 24.68
C ASN A 420 -1.59 0.59 24.70
N GLU A 421 -0.73 1.29 23.98
CA GLU A 421 0.71 0.98 23.95
C GLU A 421 1.56 1.98 24.75
N PHE A 422 1.14 3.26 24.76
CA PHE A 422 1.91 4.38 25.28
C PHE A 422 1.14 5.17 26.34
N PRO A 423 1.82 5.82 27.31
CA PRO A 423 1.18 6.59 28.37
C PRO A 423 0.80 8.00 27.90
N VAL A 424 -0.09 8.06 26.91
CA VAL A 424 -0.67 9.27 26.34
C VAL A 424 -2.17 9.10 26.18
N ARG A 425 -2.90 10.21 26.13
CA ARG A 425 -4.33 10.23 25.82
C ARG A 425 -4.61 11.23 24.71
N VAL A 426 -5.35 10.83 23.68
CA VAL A 426 -5.74 11.70 22.58
C VAL A 426 -6.98 12.48 23.00
N GLU A 427 -6.85 13.79 23.20
CA GLU A 427 -7.99 14.65 23.55
C GLU A 427 -8.71 15.20 22.31
N ARG A 428 -7.98 15.35 21.20
CA ARG A 428 -8.51 15.89 19.96
C ARG A 428 -7.80 15.31 18.74
N TYR A 429 -8.56 15.03 17.70
CA TYR A 429 -8.04 14.67 16.38
C TYR A 429 -9.01 15.14 15.28
N GLU A 430 -8.66 16.18 14.53
CA GLU A 430 -9.55 16.82 13.56
C GLU A 430 -8.78 17.47 12.40
N MET A 431 -9.44 17.65 11.26
CA MET A 431 -8.92 18.51 10.18
C MET A 431 -8.89 19.97 10.65
N ILE A 432 -7.93 20.75 10.15
CA ILE A 432 -7.84 22.19 10.43
C ILE A 432 -8.53 22.95 9.29
N PRO A 433 -9.71 23.56 9.51
CA PRO A 433 -10.38 24.35 8.48
C PRO A 433 -9.48 25.46 7.94
N ASP A 434 -9.64 25.79 6.66
CA ASP A 434 -8.87 26.84 5.95
C ASP A 434 -7.35 26.59 5.85
N SER A 435 -6.84 25.45 6.33
CA SER A 435 -5.39 25.17 6.29
C SER A 435 -4.86 24.81 4.91
N GLY A 436 -5.72 24.40 3.97
CA GLY A 436 -5.33 24.12 2.60
C GLY A 436 -5.43 25.38 1.74
N GLY A 437 -4.39 25.69 0.98
CA GLY A 437 -4.32 26.89 0.16
C GLY A 437 -5.47 26.95 -0.84
N ALA A 438 -6.13 28.11 -0.91
CA ALA A 438 -7.24 28.32 -1.82
C ALA A 438 -6.76 28.29 -3.28
N GLY A 439 -7.62 27.82 -4.17
CA GLY A 439 -7.37 27.79 -5.61
C GLY A 439 -8.56 27.21 -6.33
N ARG A 440 -8.54 27.25 -7.67
CA ARG A 440 -9.52 26.52 -8.49
C ARG A 440 -9.62 25.08 -8.00
N HIS A 441 -8.47 24.47 -7.74
CA HIS A 441 -8.34 23.26 -6.94
C HIS A 441 -7.59 23.57 -5.64
N ARG A 442 -8.22 23.32 -4.50
CA ARG A 442 -7.66 23.61 -3.17
C ARG A 442 -6.51 22.63 -2.86
N GLY A 443 -5.50 23.08 -2.14
CA GLY A 443 -4.56 22.16 -1.48
C GLY A 443 -5.25 21.44 -0.33
N GLY A 444 -4.86 20.22 0.01
CA GLY A 444 -5.43 19.45 1.12
C GLY A 444 -5.24 20.13 2.47
N LEU A 445 -6.15 19.85 3.41
CA LEU A 445 -6.08 20.32 4.79
C LEU A 445 -4.99 19.58 5.58
N GLY A 446 -4.40 20.29 6.53
CA GLY A 446 -3.66 19.71 7.64
C GLY A 446 -4.58 19.18 8.74
N VAL A 447 -3.96 18.62 9.78
CA VAL A 447 -4.63 17.97 10.90
C VAL A 447 -4.11 18.50 12.23
N ARG A 448 -5.01 18.62 13.20
CA ARG A 448 -4.69 18.92 14.60
C ARG A 448 -4.83 17.64 15.41
N ARG A 449 -3.79 17.27 16.17
CA ARG A 449 -3.84 16.21 17.17
C ARG A 449 -3.34 16.72 18.51
N GLU A 450 -4.14 16.54 19.56
CA GLU A 450 -3.81 16.98 20.92
C GLU A 450 -3.61 15.75 21.81
N LEU A 451 -2.42 15.65 22.40
CA LEU A 451 -1.96 14.52 23.20
C LEU A 451 -1.73 14.98 24.65
N ARG A 452 -2.53 14.48 25.58
CA ARG A 452 -2.31 14.64 27.01
C ARG A 452 -1.27 13.63 27.47
N ILE A 453 -0.22 14.12 28.11
CA ILE A 453 0.80 13.27 28.73
C ILE A 453 0.26 12.71 30.05
N VAL A 454 0.29 11.39 30.22
CA VAL A 454 -0.22 10.71 31.43
C VAL A 454 0.86 9.90 32.16
N ALA A 455 2.13 10.26 31.96
CA ALA A 455 3.27 9.76 32.72
C ALA A 455 4.25 10.90 33.04
N PRO A 456 4.98 10.82 34.17
CA PRO A 456 5.97 11.82 34.52
C PRO A 456 7.26 11.68 33.70
N GLY A 457 7.92 12.81 33.42
CA GLY A 457 9.27 12.82 32.83
C GLY A 457 9.34 12.31 31.40
N VAL A 458 8.29 12.55 30.60
CA VAL A 458 8.26 12.19 29.18
C VAL A 458 9.16 13.14 28.40
N ARG A 459 10.00 12.58 27.53
CA ARG A 459 10.87 13.34 26.63
C ARG A 459 10.24 13.38 25.24
N LEU A 460 10.20 14.58 24.67
CA LEU A 460 9.76 14.86 23.32
C LEU A 460 10.98 15.18 22.44
N ALA A 461 11.04 14.55 21.27
CA ALA A 461 11.81 15.04 20.14
C ALA A 461 10.86 15.40 18.98
N THR A 462 11.10 16.53 18.32
CA THR A 462 10.31 17.00 17.19
C THR A 462 11.14 17.01 15.91
N ARG A 463 10.48 16.67 14.80
CA ARG A 463 11.01 16.78 13.45
C ARG A 463 9.88 17.26 12.54
N CYS A 464 10.15 18.28 11.74
CA CYS A 464 9.15 18.83 10.84
C CYS A 464 9.74 19.74 9.77
N ALA A 465 8.87 20.19 8.87
CA ALA A 465 9.08 21.31 7.97
C ALA A 465 7.78 22.11 7.81
N ARG A 466 7.84 23.25 7.11
CA ARG A 466 6.74 24.19 6.86
C ARG A 466 6.14 24.85 8.12
N GLN A 467 6.97 25.18 9.10
CA GLN A 467 6.61 26.07 10.21
C GLN A 467 6.97 27.53 9.93
N LYS A 468 7.87 27.80 8.98
CA LYS A 468 8.30 29.14 8.57
C LYS A 468 7.99 29.42 7.10
N PHE A 469 8.25 28.46 6.21
CA PHE A 469 7.92 28.57 4.79
C PHE A 469 6.68 27.74 4.48
N ALA A 470 5.61 28.37 4.02
CA ALA A 470 4.39 27.67 3.66
C ALA A 470 4.58 26.79 2.40
N ALA A 471 3.68 25.82 2.22
CA ALA A 471 3.57 25.13 0.94
C ALA A 471 3.02 26.12 -0.10
N GLU A 472 3.84 26.51 -1.07
CA GLU A 472 3.45 27.52 -2.06
C GLU A 472 2.33 27.02 -2.98
N GLY A 473 1.38 27.92 -3.27
CA GLY A 473 0.39 27.73 -4.31
C GLY A 473 0.99 27.87 -5.70
N LEU A 474 0.27 27.40 -6.71
CA LEU A 474 0.71 27.40 -8.11
C LEU A 474 -0.33 28.03 -9.03
N ALA A 475 0.15 28.75 -10.06
CA ALA A 475 -0.69 29.31 -11.12
C ALA A 475 -1.86 30.19 -10.62
N GLY A 476 -1.63 30.98 -9.56
CA GLY A 476 -2.64 31.85 -8.95
C GLY A 476 -3.31 31.28 -7.69
N GLY A 477 -3.00 30.03 -7.32
CA GLY A 477 -3.41 29.49 -6.02
C GLY A 477 -2.65 30.10 -4.85
N GLU A 478 -3.30 30.13 -3.69
CA GLU A 478 -2.77 30.63 -2.43
C GLU A 478 -1.91 29.57 -1.72
N ALA A 479 -1.06 30.01 -0.80
CA ALA A 479 -0.22 29.11 0.00
C ALA A 479 -1.03 28.36 1.07
N GLY A 480 -0.57 27.17 1.45
CA GLY A 480 -1.13 26.41 2.56
C GLY A 480 -0.79 27.00 3.93
N GLY A 481 -1.53 26.59 4.95
CA GLY A 481 -1.28 26.91 6.35
C GLY A 481 -0.02 26.22 6.88
N LEU A 482 0.62 26.85 7.88
CA LEU A 482 1.85 26.38 8.50
C LEU A 482 1.59 25.28 9.55
N GLY A 483 2.58 24.42 9.73
CA GLY A 483 2.63 23.49 10.87
C GLY A 483 3.09 24.18 12.15
N ALA A 484 2.85 23.53 13.29
CA ALA A 484 3.34 23.97 14.60
C ALA A 484 3.29 22.85 15.64
N TYR A 485 4.16 22.97 16.64
CA TYR A 485 4.08 22.25 17.91
C TYR A 485 3.88 23.26 19.04
N THR A 486 2.85 23.05 19.85
CA THR A 486 2.53 23.92 20.98
C THR A 486 2.24 23.09 22.22
N VAL A 487 2.92 23.40 23.32
CA VAL A 487 2.65 22.81 24.64
C VAL A 487 1.70 23.72 25.41
N ASN A 488 0.66 23.15 26.02
CA ASN A 488 -0.37 23.82 26.81
C ASN A 488 -1.03 25.03 26.10
N PRO A 489 -1.55 24.86 24.87
CA PRO A 489 -2.17 25.94 24.11
C PRO A 489 -3.33 26.60 24.86
N GLY A 490 -3.43 27.92 24.77
CA GLY A 490 -4.47 28.73 25.42
C GLY A 490 -4.30 28.90 26.94
N THR A 491 -3.18 28.46 27.51
CA THR A 491 -2.90 28.58 28.95
C THR A 491 -1.79 29.60 29.24
N PRO A 492 -1.63 30.06 30.50
CA PRO A 492 -0.47 30.87 30.89
C PRO A 492 0.89 30.20 30.72
N THR A 493 0.92 28.87 30.49
CA THR A 493 2.14 28.07 30.29
C THR A 493 2.36 27.67 28.83
N GLU A 494 1.63 28.30 27.90
CA GLU A 494 1.76 28.03 26.47
C GLU A 494 3.21 28.21 26.00
N ARG A 495 3.73 27.21 25.28
CA ARG A 495 5.06 27.24 24.67
C ARG A 495 4.99 26.71 23.24
N ARG A 496 5.21 27.58 22.26
CA ARG A 496 5.45 27.17 20.87
C ARG A 496 6.88 26.67 20.73
N LEU A 497 7.04 25.47 20.19
CA LEU A 497 8.35 24.83 20.02
C LEU A 497 8.95 25.18 18.66
N ARG A 498 10.28 25.10 18.58
CA ARG A 498 11.02 25.19 17.30
C ARG A 498 10.73 23.97 16.43
N PRO A 499 11.02 24.01 15.12
CA PRO A 499 10.80 22.85 14.25
C PRO A 499 11.57 21.61 14.72
N THR A 500 12.83 21.81 15.12
CA THR A 500 13.66 20.79 15.75
C THR A 500 13.88 21.09 17.22
N VAL A 501 13.49 20.15 18.07
CA VAL A 501 13.84 20.13 19.50
C VAL A 501 14.14 18.69 19.87
N SER A 502 15.17 18.48 20.69
CA SER A 502 15.49 17.18 21.27
C SER A 502 15.36 17.22 22.77
N GLU A 503 14.96 16.07 23.34
CA GLU A 503 14.95 15.85 24.79
C GLU A 503 14.13 16.88 25.59
N PHE A 504 13.13 17.51 24.96
CA PHE A 504 12.24 18.44 25.62
C PHE A 504 11.43 17.69 26.68
N LEU A 505 11.44 18.17 27.92
CA LEU A 505 10.70 17.52 29.00
C LEU A 505 9.25 18.00 29.01
N LEU A 506 8.35 17.03 29.03
CA LEU A 506 6.92 17.20 29.26
C LEU A 506 6.59 16.63 30.64
N ASP A 507 5.81 17.40 31.40
CA ASP A 507 5.31 16.98 32.69
C ASP A 507 4.01 16.18 32.53
N GLU A 508 3.69 15.36 33.54
CA GLU A 508 2.38 14.71 33.58
C GLU A 508 1.28 15.78 33.60
N GLY A 509 0.30 15.63 32.71
CA GLY A 509 -0.76 16.60 32.52
C GLY A 509 -0.48 17.66 31.47
N ASP A 510 0.73 17.77 30.91
CA ASP A 510 0.96 18.66 29.76
C ASP A 510 0.12 18.23 28.54
N LEU A 511 -0.37 19.19 27.77
CA LEU A 511 -1.06 18.99 26.49
C LEU A 511 -0.13 19.36 25.34
N LEU A 512 0.31 18.38 24.57
CA LEU A 512 1.04 18.61 23.32
C LEU A 512 0.04 18.72 22.16
N CYS A 513 -0.05 19.89 21.55
CA CYS A 513 -0.83 20.13 20.34
C CYS A 513 0.09 20.13 19.12
N ILE A 514 -0.20 19.22 18.19
CA ILE A 514 0.46 19.11 16.89
C ILE A 514 -0.50 19.60 15.82
N THR A 515 -0.09 20.57 15.03
CA THR A 515 -0.80 21.00 13.81
C THR A 515 0.08 20.76 12.60
N THR A 516 -0.43 20.05 11.60
CA THR A 516 0.29 19.80 10.35
C THR A 516 -0.02 20.85 9.29
N PRO A 517 0.93 21.14 8.39
CA PRO A 517 0.72 22.10 7.31
C PRO A 517 -0.28 21.56 6.28
N GLY A 518 -1.03 22.47 5.65
CA GLY A 518 -1.82 22.15 4.46
C GLY A 518 -1.00 22.32 3.18
N GLY A 519 -1.54 21.82 2.06
CA GLY A 519 -0.92 21.98 0.74
C GLY A 519 -1.26 23.32 0.10
N GLY A 520 -0.45 23.77 -0.86
CA GLY A 520 -0.75 24.96 -1.67
C GLY A 520 -1.93 24.73 -2.64
N GLY A 521 -2.66 25.78 -2.98
CA GLY A 521 -3.74 25.74 -3.98
C GLY A 521 -3.22 25.79 -5.42
N PHE A 522 -4.05 25.36 -6.38
CA PHE A 522 -3.77 25.44 -7.80
C PHE A 522 -4.83 26.27 -8.54
N GLY A 523 -4.39 27.24 -9.33
CA GLY A 523 -5.27 28.11 -10.13
C GLY A 523 -5.93 29.21 -9.29
N ASP A 524 -6.51 30.23 -9.93
CA ASP A 524 -7.24 31.31 -9.25
C ASP A 524 -8.40 30.74 -8.41
N PRO A 525 -8.49 31.03 -7.11
CA PRO A 525 -9.63 30.66 -6.27
C PRO A 525 -11.00 31.06 -6.84
N HIS A 526 -11.10 32.17 -7.58
CA HIS A 526 -12.36 32.65 -8.15
C HIS A 526 -12.88 31.76 -9.29
N ASP A 527 -12.00 30.94 -9.89
CA ASP A 527 -12.35 29.97 -10.91
C ASP A 527 -12.90 28.66 -10.31
N ARG A 528 -12.89 28.50 -8.98
CA ARG A 528 -13.43 27.30 -8.33
C ARG A 528 -14.93 27.21 -8.55
N GLU A 529 -15.39 26.01 -8.89
CA GLU A 529 -16.82 25.73 -9.04
C GLU A 529 -17.57 26.03 -7.73
N ARG A 530 -18.65 26.82 -7.83
CA ARG A 530 -19.38 27.32 -6.66
C ARG A 530 -19.97 26.21 -5.80
N GLU A 531 -20.36 25.10 -6.42
CA GLU A 531 -20.85 23.92 -5.71
C GLU A 531 -19.76 23.24 -4.88
N LEU A 532 -18.51 23.24 -5.35
CA LEU A 532 -17.38 22.73 -4.58
C LEU A 532 -17.08 23.63 -3.37
N VAL A 533 -17.18 24.95 -3.52
CA VAL A 533 -17.05 25.89 -2.39
C VAL A 533 -18.16 25.65 -1.36
N ARG A 534 -19.41 25.49 -1.82
CA ARG A 534 -20.57 25.18 -0.96
C ARG A 534 -20.37 23.86 -0.21
N ARG A 535 -19.88 22.82 -0.90
CA ARG A 535 -19.57 21.53 -0.31
C ARG A 535 -18.46 21.63 0.73
N ASP A 536 -17.36 22.31 0.43
CA ASP A 536 -16.26 22.49 1.40
C ASP A 536 -16.73 23.20 2.66
N LEU A 537 -17.65 24.17 2.52
CA LEU A 537 -18.25 24.89 3.64
C LEU A 537 -19.15 23.98 4.50
N LEU A 538 -19.96 23.13 3.86
CA LEU A 538 -20.82 22.16 4.55
C LEU A 538 -20.02 21.04 5.23
N ASP A 539 -18.94 20.59 4.60
CA ASP A 539 -18.02 19.59 5.14
C ASP A 539 -17.10 20.18 6.25
N GLY A 540 -17.22 21.48 6.55
CA GLY A 540 -16.41 22.17 7.56
C GLY A 540 -14.95 22.34 7.18
N LYS A 541 -14.61 22.16 5.89
CA LYS A 541 -13.25 22.26 5.37
C LYS A 541 -12.79 23.71 5.22
N ILE A 542 -13.74 24.59 4.90
CA ILE A 542 -13.52 26.03 4.87
C ILE A 542 -14.52 26.74 5.78
N THR A 543 -14.15 27.90 6.30
CA THR A 543 -15.03 28.76 7.07
C THR A 543 -15.83 29.70 6.16
N ILE A 544 -16.90 30.31 6.69
CA ILE A 544 -17.66 31.36 5.99
C ILE A 544 -16.74 32.55 5.64
N ALA A 545 -15.79 32.87 6.51
CA ALA A 545 -14.84 33.95 6.28
C ALA A 545 -13.96 33.65 5.07
N ALA A 546 -13.40 32.44 4.97
CA ALA A 546 -12.60 32.01 3.82
C ALA A 546 -13.42 31.88 2.53
N ALA A 547 -14.66 31.36 2.62
CA ALA A 547 -15.57 31.29 1.48
C ALA A 547 -15.80 32.67 0.83
N ARG A 548 -15.98 33.71 1.65
CA ARG A 548 -16.12 35.10 1.18
C ARG A 548 -14.80 35.68 0.70
N ALA A 549 -13.75 35.57 1.50
CA ALA A 549 -12.49 36.28 1.28
C ALA A 549 -11.66 35.69 0.13
N SER A 550 -11.49 34.37 0.09
CA SER A 550 -10.65 33.71 -0.91
C SER A 550 -11.43 33.36 -2.16
N TYR A 551 -12.68 32.91 -2.04
CA TYR A 551 -13.46 32.42 -3.18
C TYR A 551 -14.48 33.43 -3.71
N GLY A 552 -14.82 34.51 -2.98
CA GLY A 552 -15.89 35.43 -3.35
C GLY A 552 -17.28 34.77 -3.33
N TYR A 553 -17.47 33.73 -2.50
CA TYR A 553 -18.74 33.02 -2.35
C TYR A 553 -19.52 33.58 -1.16
N GLU A 554 -20.72 34.07 -1.42
CA GLU A 554 -21.65 34.54 -0.39
C GLU A 554 -22.68 33.45 -0.08
N PRO A 555 -22.68 32.87 1.13
CA PRO A 555 -23.62 31.81 1.47
C PRO A 555 -25.06 32.32 1.54
N VAL A 556 -26.01 31.59 0.96
CA VAL A 556 -27.44 31.96 0.99
C VAL A 556 -28.12 31.36 2.23
N ALA A 557 -28.89 32.17 2.95
CA ALA A 557 -29.65 31.72 4.11
C ALA A 557 -30.70 30.66 3.70
N GLY A 558 -30.57 29.43 4.22
CA GLY A 558 -31.50 28.32 3.96
C GLY A 558 -30.86 27.05 3.40
N GLU A 559 -29.61 27.10 2.93
CA GLU A 559 -28.90 25.95 2.33
C GLU A 559 -28.25 24.99 3.35
N GLY A 560 -28.94 24.68 4.47
CA GLY A 560 -28.38 23.83 5.53
C GLY A 560 -27.33 24.49 6.43
N MET A 561 -27.05 25.79 6.23
CA MET A 561 -26.08 26.58 7.02
C MET A 561 -26.34 26.58 8.54
N ALA A 562 -27.60 26.41 8.98
CA ALA A 562 -27.97 26.44 10.40
C ALA A 562 -27.38 25.26 11.22
N GLU A 563 -27.00 24.14 10.57
CA GLU A 563 -26.38 23.00 11.24
C GLU A 563 -24.85 23.12 11.31
N ALA A 564 -24.21 23.80 10.34
CA ALA A 564 -22.76 24.06 10.32
C ALA A 564 -22.31 25.14 11.35
N MET A 565 -23.24 25.86 11.96
CA MET A 565 -22.97 27.02 12.84
C MET A 565 -22.79 26.69 14.33
N GLN A 566 -22.86 25.42 14.76
CA GLN A 566 -22.63 25.06 16.17
C GLN A 566 -21.35 24.22 16.33
N PRO A 567 -20.38 24.63 17.18
CA PRO A 567 -19.33 23.72 17.62
C PRO A 567 -20.00 22.64 18.48
N GLN A 568 -20.32 21.49 17.90
CA GLN A 568 -20.97 20.39 18.61
C GLN A 568 -19.96 19.71 19.54
N GLY A 569 -19.82 20.22 20.76
CA GLY A 569 -19.57 19.37 21.91
C GLY A 569 -20.83 18.56 22.19
N ARG A 570 -20.94 17.33 21.66
CA ARG A 570 -21.97 16.36 22.09
C ARG A 570 -21.42 14.95 22.20
N ALA A 571 -21.72 14.37 23.36
CA ALA A 571 -21.51 12.99 23.71
C ALA A 571 -22.16 12.03 22.71
N SER A 572 -21.50 10.88 22.57
CA SER A 572 -21.85 9.70 21.78
C SER A 572 -23.35 9.42 21.63
N GLN A 573 -23.85 9.49 20.41
CA GLN A 573 -24.89 8.62 19.84
C GLN A 573 -24.80 8.71 18.31
N ALA A 574 -24.46 7.60 17.65
CA ALA A 574 -24.26 7.54 16.20
C ALA A 574 -25.61 7.46 15.45
N PRO A 575 -25.84 8.26 14.39
CA PRO A 575 -26.92 8.04 13.45
C PRO A 575 -26.46 7.26 12.20
N ALA A 576 -27.40 6.52 11.61
CA ALA A 576 -27.20 5.64 10.46
C ALA A 576 -27.06 6.39 9.13
N ILE A 577 -26.18 5.88 8.25
CA ILE A 577 -25.89 6.42 6.91
C ILE A 577 -26.83 5.79 5.87
N ASN A 578 -27.47 6.62 5.05
CA ASN A 578 -28.34 6.24 3.93
C ASN A 578 -27.56 6.34 2.60
N PRO A 579 -27.39 5.26 1.81
CA PRO A 579 -26.58 5.28 0.60
C PRO A 579 -27.44 5.47 -0.66
N SER A 580 -27.67 6.72 -1.06
CA SER A 580 -28.11 7.02 -2.42
C SER A 580 -27.90 8.50 -2.73
N ILE A 581 -26.93 8.81 -3.62
CA ILE A 581 -26.93 9.86 -4.66
C ILE A 581 -25.51 9.86 -5.28
N MET A 582 -25.41 9.46 -6.55
CA MET A 582 -24.23 9.63 -7.41
C MET A 582 -24.66 10.52 -8.59
N PRO A 583 -23.96 11.63 -8.91
CA PRO A 583 -24.30 12.45 -10.07
C PRO A 583 -23.73 11.83 -11.36
N THR A 584 -24.56 11.84 -12.41
CA THR A 584 -24.23 11.42 -13.78
C THR A 584 -23.54 12.55 -14.54
N ALA A 585 -22.39 12.28 -15.18
CA ALA A 585 -21.76 13.20 -16.13
C ALA A 585 -21.80 12.63 -17.55
N SER A 586 -22.32 13.43 -18.49
CA SER A 586 -22.46 13.13 -19.92
C SER A 586 -21.13 13.27 -20.69
N PRO A 587 -20.90 12.51 -21.78
CA PRO A 587 -19.65 12.61 -22.54
C PRO A 587 -19.72 13.71 -23.62
N GLY A 588 -18.81 14.70 -23.53
CA GLY A 588 -18.49 15.65 -24.59
C GLY A 588 -17.52 15.05 -25.62
N LYS A 589 -17.74 15.38 -26.89
CA LYS A 589 -16.97 14.92 -28.07
C LYS A 589 -15.78 15.85 -28.37
N SER A 590 -14.60 15.29 -28.66
CA SER A 590 -13.63 15.85 -29.63
C SER A 590 -12.65 14.75 -30.08
N SER A 591 -12.77 14.27 -31.32
CA SER A 591 -11.96 14.57 -32.52
C SER A 591 -10.49 14.10 -32.45
N ALA A 592 -10.26 12.88 -32.94
CA ALA A 592 -8.95 12.33 -33.25
C ALA A 592 -8.53 12.69 -34.69
N SER A 593 -7.25 13.01 -34.89
CA SER A 593 -6.57 12.97 -36.19
C SER A 593 -5.47 11.90 -36.18
N ALA A 594 -5.13 11.40 -37.38
CA ALA A 594 -4.80 10.01 -37.67
C ALA A 594 -3.32 9.71 -38.01
N ASN A 595 -2.87 8.46 -37.74
CA ASN A 595 -2.05 7.52 -38.57
C ASN A 595 -1.29 6.52 -37.66
N ALA A 596 -1.11 5.22 -37.92
CA ALA A 596 -1.53 4.31 -38.99
C ALA A 596 -1.55 2.83 -38.48
N ALA A 597 -2.54 2.08 -38.98
CA ALA A 597 -2.79 0.61 -39.02
C ALA A 597 -1.97 -0.37 -38.13
N ARG A 598 -2.47 -0.64 -36.92
CA ARG A 598 -2.57 -2.01 -36.37
C ARG A 598 -4.05 -2.38 -36.39
N SER A 599 -4.42 -3.58 -36.82
CA SER A 599 -5.82 -4.01 -36.78
C SER A 599 -6.31 -3.99 -35.32
N SER A 600 -7.26 -3.10 -35.01
CA SER A 600 -7.86 -2.97 -33.66
C SER A 600 -8.39 -4.32 -33.16
N PRO A 601 -7.86 -4.84 -32.03
CA PRO A 601 -8.23 -6.15 -31.52
C PRO A 601 -9.71 -6.18 -31.15
N ARG A 602 -10.41 -7.25 -31.52
CA ARG A 602 -11.86 -7.37 -31.28
C ARG A 602 -12.11 -8.24 -30.05
N VAL A 603 -12.90 -7.71 -29.11
CA VAL A 603 -13.21 -8.38 -27.84
C VAL A 603 -14.72 -8.54 -27.72
N VAL A 604 -15.20 -9.77 -27.57
CA VAL A 604 -16.61 -10.05 -27.28
C VAL A 604 -16.78 -10.28 -25.79
N VAL A 605 -17.71 -9.57 -25.16
CA VAL A 605 -17.95 -9.62 -23.71
C VAL A 605 -19.35 -10.16 -23.46
N THR A 606 -19.46 -11.28 -22.74
CA THR A 606 -20.75 -11.92 -22.40
C THR A 606 -21.28 -11.50 -21.02
N ALA A 607 -21.06 -10.23 -20.67
CA ALA A 607 -21.47 -9.62 -19.43
C ALA A 607 -22.14 -8.27 -19.72
N GLU A 608 -23.10 -7.88 -18.90
CA GLU A 608 -23.80 -6.59 -19.02
C GLU A 608 -22.86 -5.37 -19.00
N SER A 609 -21.77 -5.47 -18.23
CA SER A 609 -20.75 -4.44 -18.15
C SER A 609 -19.43 -5.02 -17.67
N LEU A 610 -18.36 -4.26 -17.88
CA LEU A 610 -17.08 -4.42 -17.21
C LEU A 610 -16.85 -3.22 -16.28
N ALA A 611 -15.94 -3.37 -15.31
CA ALA A 611 -15.52 -2.24 -14.49
C ALA A 611 -15.04 -1.08 -15.40
N PRO A 612 -15.36 0.19 -15.06
CA PRO A 612 -15.00 1.35 -15.90
C PRO A 612 -13.52 1.39 -16.29
N GLU A 613 -12.64 0.97 -15.37
CA GLU A 613 -11.21 0.87 -15.62
C GLU A 613 -10.84 -0.19 -16.67
N ALA A 614 -11.50 -1.36 -16.65
CA ALA A 614 -11.29 -2.40 -17.66
C ALA A 614 -11.75 -1.93 -19.06
N VAL A 615 -12.87 -1.21 -19.12
CA VAL A 615 -13.36 -0.57 -20.36
C VAL A 615 -12.36 0.45 -20.86
N ARG A 616 -11.84 1.30 -19.98
CA ARG A 616 -10.81 2.30 -20.30
C ARG A 616 -9.55 1.62 -20.84
N LEU A 617 -9.02 0.60 -20.17
CA LEU A 617 -7.82 -0.13 -20.61
C LEU A 617 -7.95 -0.79 -21.99
N LEU A 618 -9.12 -1.33 -22.30
CA LEU A 618 -9.43 -1.90 -23.62
C LEU A 618 -9.52 -0.79 -24.68
N THR A 619 -10.21 0.30 -24.37
CA THR A 619 -10.44 1.43 -25.28
C THR A 619 -9.14 2.18 -25.58
N ASP A 620 -8.31 2.46 -24.56
CA ASP A 620 -7.01 3.13 -24.69
C ASP A 620 -6.03 2.34 -25.56
N ARG A 621 -6.18 1.01 -25.61
CA ARG A 621 -5.40 0.11 -26.48
C ARG A 621 -6.02 -0.08 -27.85
N GLY A 622 -7.08 0.67 -28.18
CA GLY A 622 -7.76 0.62 -29.47
C GLY A 622 -8.55 -0.67 -29.70
N ALA A 623 -8.94 -1.40 -28.65
CA ALA A 623 -9.76 -2.59 -28.76
C ALA A 623 -11.23 -2.24 -29.08
N ARG A 624 -11.85 -2.99 -29.98
CA ARG A 624 -13.26 -2.88 -30.29
C ARG A 624 -14.03 -3.87 -29.43
N VAL A 625 -14.80 -3.37 -28.49
CA VAL A 625 -15.55 -4.19 -27.53
C VAL A 625 -17.00 -4.36 -28.01
N ARG A 626 -17.44 -5.61 -28.13
CA ARG A 626 -18.82 -5.98 -28.44
C ARG A 626 -19.44 -6.63 -27.20
N TYR A 627 -20.36 -5.92 -26.57
CA TYR A 627 -21.12 -6.45 -25.44
C TYR A 627 -22.29 -7.29 -25.93
N LEU A 628 -22.44 -8.45 -25.29
CA LEU A 628 -23.56 -9.36 -25.45
C LEU A 628 -24.24 -9.49 -24.07
N PRO A 629 -25.55 -9.21 -23.96
CA PRO A 629 -26.29 -9.36 -22.71
C PRO A 629 -26.14 -10.76 -22.12
N SER A 630 -26.07 -10.87 -20.80
CA SER A 630 -25.81 -12.13 -20.09
C SER A 630 -26.87 -13.22 -20.34
N ASN A 631 -28.06 -12.84 -20.83
CA ASN A 631 -29.19 -13.71 -21.15
C ASN A 631 -29.33 -14.04 -22.66
N SER A 632 -28.30 -13.76 -23.46
CA SER A 632 -28.33 -14.01 -24.91
C SER A 632 -28.27 -15.52 -25.24
N SER A 633 -28.79 -15.91 -26.40
CA SER A 633 -28.73 -17.31 -26.87
C SER A 633 -27.33 -17.71 -27.32
N MET A 634 -27.07 -19.02 -27.40
CA MET A 634 -25.82 -19.55 -27.94
C MET A 634 -25.61 -19.16 -29.41
N GLU A 635 -26.69 -19.06 -30.18
CA GLU A 635 -26.72 -18.57 -31.55
C GLU A 635 -26.28 -17.12 -31.62
N ALA A 636 -26.79 -16.26 -30.72
CA ALA A 636 -26.37 -14.85 -30.67
C ALA A 636 -24.88 -14.69 -30.30
N LEU A 637 -24.34 -15.58 -29.46
CA LEU A 637 -22.91 -15.61 -29.16
C LEU A 637 -22.09 -16.04 -30.38
N LYS A 638 -22.51 -17.09 -31.09
CA LYS A 638 -21.87 -17.55 -32.33
C LYS A 638 -21.87 -16.46 -33.40
N ASP A 639 -23.01 -15.80 -33.61
CA ASP A 639 -23.14 -14.69 -34.54
C ASP A 639 -22.22 -13.54 -34.15
N ALA A 640 -22.21 -13.15 -32.86
CA ALA A 640 -21.36 -12.08 -32.36
C ALA A 640 -19.87 -12.37 -32.57
N VAL A 641 -19.40 -13.60 -32.35
CA VAL A 641 -17.99 -13.94 -32.58
C VAL A 641 -17.65 -14.11 -34.06
N ALA A 642 -18.61 -14.51 -34.90
CA ALA A 642 -18.46 -14.70 -36.35
C ALA A 642 -18.59 -13.43 -37.19
N GLU A 643 -19.24 -12.38 -36.67
CA GLU A 643 -19.40 -11.06 -37.33
C GLU A 643 -18.07 -10.51 -37.90
N ALA A 644 -16.94 -10.78 -37.22
CA ALA A 644 -15.58 -10.47 -37.67
C ALA A 644 -14.57 -11.28 -36.82
N PRO A 645 -13.32 -11.49 -37.27
CA PRO A 645 -12.31 -12.20 -36.48
C PRO A 645 -12.22 -11.65 -35.06
N THR A 646 -12.45 -12.51 -34.07
CA THR A 646 -12.50 -12.16 -32.65
C THR A 646 -11.20 -12.60 -31.98
N ASP A 647 -10.44 -11.64 -31.42
CA ASP A 647 -9.15 -11.94 -30.77
C ASP A 647 -9.33 -12.45 -29.34
N ALA A 648 -10.35 -11.97 -28.63
CA ALA A 648 -10.61 -12.36 -27.25
C ALA A 648 -12.10 -12.44 -26.90
N ILE A 649 -12.43 -13.36 -25.99
CA ILE A 649 -13.74 -13.46 -25.36
C ILE A 649 -13.59 -13.23 -23.86
N VAL A 650 -14.37 -12.29 -23.31
CA VAL A 650 -14.56 -12.15 -21.86
C VAL A 650 -15.84 -12.90 -21.48
N SER A 651 -15.68 -14.05 -20.84
CA SER A 651 -16.76 -14.98 -20.52
C SER A 651 -17.28 -14.80 -19.09
N ARG A 652 -18.59 -14.62 -18.90
CA ARG A 652 -19.22 -14.62 -17.57
C ARG A 652 -19.92 -15.93 -17.26
N VAL A 653 -21.08 -16.19 -17.86
CA VAL A 653 -21.87 -17.41 -17.61
C VAL A 653 -22.11 -18.27 -18.85
N MET A 654 -22.06 -17.70 -20.05
CA MET A 654 -22.39 -18.41 -21.28
C MET A 654 -21.36 -19.52 -21.58
N PRO A 655 -21.81 -20.71 -22.03
CA PRO A 655 -20.93 -21.77 -22.49
C PRO A 655 -20.04 -21.31 -23.66
N ILE A 656 -18.73 -21.53 -23.55
CA ILE A 656 -17.76 -21.34 -24.63
C ILE A 656 -17.37 -22.72 -25.13
N THR A 657 -18.10 -23.22 -26.12
CA THR A 657 -17.91 -24.55 -26.72
C THR A 657 -16.89 -24.51 -27.85
N ALA A 658 -16.41 -25.67 -28.31
CA ALA A 658 -15.56 -25.79 -29.49
C ALA A 658 -16.15 -25.04 -30.71
N GLU A 659 -17.46 -25.15 -30.93
CA GLU A 659 -18.16 -24.46 -32.03
C GLU A 659 -18.10 -22.93 -31.93
N VAL A 660 -18.16 -22.37 -30.72
CA VAL A 660 -17.99 -20.91 -30.52
C VAL A 660 -16.55 -20.50 -30.80
N MET A 661 -15.57 -21.32 -30.41
CA MET A 661 -14.16 -21.04 -30.69
C MET A 661 -13.86 -21.11 -32.19
N ASP A 662 -14.45 -22.07 -32.90
CA ASP A 662 -14.32 -22.22 -34.35
C ASP A 662 -14.95 -21.03 -35.11
N ALA A 663 -16.12 -20.58 -34.66
CA ALA A 663 -16.80 -19.41 -35.22
C ALA A 663 -16.02 -18.09 -35.03
N ALA A 664 -15.17 -17.99 -34.01
CA ALA A 664 -14.42 -16.78 -33.70
C ALA A 664 -13.26 -16.48 -34.69
N GLY A 665 -12.78 -17.49 -35.42
CA GLY A 665 -11.82 -17.37 -36.55
C GLY A 665 -10.39 -16.92 -36.23
N ALA A 666 -10.14 -16.19 -35.14
CA ALA A 666 -8.82 -15.68 -34.74
C ALA A 666 -8.61 -15.62 -33.22
N LEU A 667 -9.35 -16.45 -32.47
CA LEU A 667 -9.38 -16.41 -31.02
C LEU A 667 -8.01 -16.75 -30.43
N LYS A 668 -7.51 -15.88 -29.54
CA LYS A 668 -6.22 -16.04 -28.86
C LYS A 668 -6.40 -16.21 -27.36
N VAL A 669 -7.40 -15.54 -26.77
CA VAL A 669 -7.59 -15.49 -25.32
C VAL A 669 -9.06 -15.63 -24.96
N ILE A 670 -9.35 -16.46 -23.95
CA ILE A 670 -10.63 -16.46 -23.23
C ILE A 670 -10.34 -16.02 -21.79
N SER A 671 -10.84 -14.86 -21.40
CA SER A 671 -10.73 -14.36 -20.03
C SER A 671 -12.03 -14.63 -19.28
N LYS A 672 -11.99 -15.47 -18.25
CA LYS A 672 -13.13 -15.70 -17.37
C LYS A 672 -13.30 -14.50 -16.44
N TYR A 673 -14.43 -13.81 -16.59
CA TYR A 673 -14.92 -12.82 -15.64
C TYR A 673 -15.54 -13.55 -14.42
N GLY A 674 -14.66 -14.16 -13.63
CA GLY A 674 -14.97 -15.03 -12.50
C GLY A 674 -13.88 -16.09 -12.28
N VAL A 675 -14.14 -17.02 -11.35
CA VAL A 675 -13.16 -18.06 -10.97
C VAL A 675 -13.41 -19.40 -11.68
N GLY A 676 -14.66 -19.86 -11.72
CA GLY A 676 -15.01 -21.17 -12.28
C GLY A 676 -14.96 -21.17 -13.81
N VAL A 677 -14.29 -22.16 -14.40
CA VAL A 677 -14.12 -22.30 -15.85
C VAL A 677 -15.00 -23.44 -16.41
N ASP A 678 -15.96 -23.91 -15.62
CA ASP A 678 -16.87 -25.02 -15.93
C ASP A 678 -17.75 -24.79 -17.18
N ASN A 679 -17.93 -23.53 -17.56
CA ASN A 679 -18.63 -23.14 -18.78
C ASN A 679 -17.70 -23.03 -20.01
N ILE A 680 -16.41 -23.37 -19.90
CA ILE A 680 -15.44 -23.27 -21.01
C ILE A 680 -14.93 -24.67 -21.34
N ASP A 681 -14.99 -25.07 -22.61
CA ASP A 681 -14.38 -26.31 -23.07
C ASP A 681 -12.85 -26.18 -23.08
N LEU A 682 -12.22 -26.51 -21.96
CA LEU A 682 -10.77 -26.35 -21.77
C LEU A 682 -9.95 -27.23 -22.73
N ARG A 683 -10.48 -28.39 -23.13
CA ARG A 683 -9.81 -29.29 -24.06
C ARG A 683 -9.80 -28.68 -25.45
N ALA A 684 -10.94 -28.18 -25.92
CA ALA A 684 -11.04 -27.52 -27.21
C ALA A 684 -10.18 -26.25 -27.28
N ALA A 685 -10.09 -25.49 -26.19
CA ALA A 685 -9.22 -24.31 -26.10
C ALA A 685 -7.72 -24.68 -26.20
N ALA A 686 -7.30 -25.73 -25.47
CA ALA A 686 -5.91 -26.20 -25.49
C ALA A 686 -5.50 -26.71 -26.88
N GLU A 687 -6.34 -27.50 -27.55
CA GLU A 687 -6.10 -28.01 -28.91
C GLU A 687 -5.93 -26.88 -29.96
N ARG A 688 -6.51 -25.70 -29.70
CA ARG A 688 -6.46 -24.51 -30.57
C ARG A 688 -5.39 -23.48 -30.17
N GLY A 689 -4.62 -23.75 -29.11
CA GLY A 689 -3.65 -22.79 -28.58
C GLY A 689 -4.28 -21.51 -28.00
N VAL A 690 -5.55 -21.58 -27.60
CA VAL A 690 -6.28 -20.46 -27.00
C VAL A 690 -5.98 -20.41 -25.50
N VAL A 691 -5.44 -19.29 -25.02
CA VAL A 691 -5.11 -19.11 -23.61
C VAL A 691 -6.38 -18.86 -22.80
N VAL A 692 -6.65 -19.70 -21.79
CA VAL A 692 -7.76 -19.48 -20.85
C VAL A 692 -7.22 -18.87 -19.57
N MET A 693 -7.70 -17.67 -19.22
CA MET A 693 -7.34 -16.94 -18.01
C MET A 693 -8.54 -16.91 -17.05
N ARG A 694 -8.29 -16.89 -15.74
CA ARG A 694 -9.32 -16.72 -14.71
C ARG A 694 -8.85 -15.76 -13.63
N ALA A 695 -9.78 -15.05 -13.00
CA ALA A 695 -9.50 -14.13 -11.91
C ALA A 695 -9.36 -14.91 -10.57
N TYR A 696 -8.28 -15.67 -10.39
CA TYR A 696 -8.11 -16.54 -9.22
C TYR A 696 -8.07 -15.73 -7.90
N GLY A 697 -8.82 -16.17 -6.88
CA GLY A 697 -8.80 -15.58 -5.53
C GLY A 697 -9.54 -14.25 -5.36
N THR A 698 -9.95 -13.58 -6.44
CA THR A 698 -10.46 -12.19 -6.38
C THR A 698 -11.78 -12.02 -5.61
N ASN A 699 -12.59 -13.06 -5.49
CA ASN A 699 -13.84 -13.05 -4.72
C ASN A 699 -13.87 -14.09 -3.58
N ALA A 700 -12.73 -14.70 -3.25
CA ALA A 700 -12.69 -15.81 -2.30
C ALA A 700 -13.26 -15.40 -0.92
N ARG A 701 -12.78 -14.26 -0.43
CA ARG A 701 -13.24 -13.66 0.83
C ARG A 701 -14.74 -13.34 0.82
N SER A 702 -15.23 -12.73 -0.26
CA SER A 702 -16.65 -12.38 -0.39
C SER A 702 -17.57 -13.61 -0.37
N VAL A 703 -17.14 -14.72 -0.99
CA VAL A 703 -17.92 -15.97 -0.97
C VAL A 703 -17.85 -16.63 0.42
N ALA A 704 -16.71 -16.56 1.10
CA ALA A 704 -16.59 -17.04 2.48
C ALA A 704 -17.49 -16.25 3.45
N GLU A 705 -17.53 -14.92 3.32
CA GLU A 705 -18.43 -14.04 4.08
C GLU A 705 -19.90 -14.34 3.77
N LEU A 706 -20.24 -14.63 2.51
CA LEU A 706 -21.58 -15.05 2.13
C LEU A 706 -21.97 -16.38 2.78
N ALA A 707 -21.09 -17.38 2.76
CA ALA A 707 -21.34 -18.66 3.39
C ALA A 707 -21.57 -18.51 4.90
N LEU A 708 -20.73 -17.75 5.60
CA LEU A 708 -20.91 -17.43 7.01
C LEU A 708 -22.21 -16.67 7.27
N THR A 709 -22.58 -15.73 6.39
CA THR A 709 -23.84 -14.98 6.48
C THR A 709 -25.04 -15.93 6.35
N MET A 710 -25.02 -16.87 5.39
CA MET A 710 -26.07 -17.88 5.25
C MET A 710 -26.21 -18.72 6.52
N MET A 711 -25.10 -19.13 7.13
CA MET A 711 -25.12 -19.86 8.42
C MET A 711 -25.79 -19.04 9.53
N LEU A 712 -25.38 -17.78 9.69
CA LEU A 712 -25.95 -16.87 10.70
C LEU A 712 -27.44 -16.65 10.46
N VAL A 713 -27.84 -16.39 9.23
CA VAL A 713 -29.24 -16.13 8.85
C VAL A 713 -30.13 -17.33 9.14
N LEU A 714 -29.66 -18.54 8.82
CA LEU A 714 -30.39 -19.78 9.07
C LEU A 714 -30.45 -20.11 10.57
N LEU A 715 -29.31 -20.12 11.26
CA LEU A 715 -29.25 -20.48 12.69
C LEU A 715 -29.95 -19.45 13.58
N LYS A 716 -29.84 -18.16 13.27
CA LYS A 716 -30.55 -17.09 13.98
C LYS A 716 -31.97 -16.88 13.48
N ARG A 717 -32.44 -17.69 12.51
CA ARG A 717 -33.80 -17.67 11.96
C ARG A 717 -34.23 -16.28 11.49
N VAL A 718 -33.31 -15.52 10.92
CA VAL A 718 -33.51 -14.10 10.58
C VAL A 718 -34.72 -13.93 9.66
N PHE A 719 -34.89 -14.80 8.66
CA PHE A 719 -36.04 -14.73 7.76
C PHE A 719 -37.38 -15.00 8.44
N ALA A 720 -37.43 -15.90 9.43
CA ALA A 720 -38.67 -16.17 10.16
C ALA A 720 -39.06 -14.95 11.02
N PHE A 721 -38.08 -14.31 11.66
CA PHE A 721 -38.32 -13.09 12.44
C PHE A 721 -38.67 -11.88 11.56
N ASP A 722 -38.00 -11.70 10.42
CA ASP A 722 -38.35 -10.66 9.44
C ASP A 722 -39.77 -10.86 8.90
N ALA A 723 -40.15 -12.09 8.52
CA ALA A 723 -41.50 -12.41 8.06
C ALA A 723 -42.57 -12.17 9.15
N SER A 724 -42.29 -12.55 10.40
CA SER A 724 -43.18 -12.26 11.53
C SER A 724 -43.36 -10.75 11.72
N LEU A 725 -42.26 -9.99 11.70
CA LEU A 725 -42.26 -8.55 11.89
C LEU A 725 -43.05 -7.84 10.78
N ARG A 726 -42.81 -8.22 9.51
CA ARG A 726 -43.55 -7.70 8.35
C ARG A 726 -45.04 -8.03 8.40
N ALA A 727 -45.40 -9.14 9.04
CA ALA A 727 -46.80 -9.51 9.28
C ALA A 727 -47.41 -8.84 10.53
N GLY A 728 -46.73 -7.85 11.12
CA GLY A 728 -47.20 -7.09 12.28
C GLY A 728 -47.17 -7.86 13.61
N ARG A 729 -46.48 -9.00 13.66
CA ARG A 729 -46.38 -9.85 14.86
C ARG A 729 -45.00 -9.75 15.50
N TRP A 730 -44.98 -9.57 16.82
CA TRP A 730 -43.76 -9.56 17.63
C TRP A 730 -43.65 -10.86 18.44
N GLU A 731 -43.20 -11.93 17.79
CA GLU A 731 -43.08 -13.27 18.39
C GLU A 731 -41.72 -13.42 19.08
N LYS A 732 -41.64 -13.06 20.37
CA LYS A 732 -40.39 -13.10 21.14
C LYS A 732 -40.01 -14.50 21.63
N SER A 733 -40.88 -15.51 21.49
CA SER A 733 -40.66 -16.84 22.08
C SER A 733 -41.49 -17.95 21.43
N SER A 734 -40.80 -18.86 20.75
CA SER A 734 -41.18 -20.28 20.67
C SER A 734 -39.99 -21.15 20.23
N THR A 735 -38.97 -20.59 19.57
CA THR A 735 -37.68 -21.26 19.33
C THR A 735 -36.56 -20.21 19.19
N PRO A 736 -35.62 -20.09 20.16
CA PRO A 736 -34.53 -19.12 20.08
C PRO A 736 -33.55 -19.44 18.94
N GLY A 737 -32.91 -18.40 18.38
CA GLY A 737 -31.84 -18.58 17.40
C GLY A 737 -30.63 -19.29 18.00
N ILE A 738 -29.96 -20.12 17.21
CA ILE A 738 -28.81 -20.92 17.63
C ILE A 738 -27.53 -20.11 17.45
N GLU A 739 -26.60 -20.19 18.42
CA GLU A 739 -25.27 -19.61 18.32
C GLU A 739 -24.31 -20.49 17.51
N LEU A 740 -23.40 -19.84 16.77
CA LEU A 740 -22.31 -20.52 16.07
C LEU A 740 -21.28 -21.07 17.06
N THR A 741 -21.09 -20.44 18.21
CA THR A 741 -20.09 -20.85 19.20
C THR A 741 -20.30 -22.30 19.63
N GLY A 742 -19.22 -23.09 19.52
CA GLY A 742 -19.23 -24.52 19.81
C GLY A 742 -19.94 -25.39 18.78
N LYS A 743 -20.50 -24.84 17.68
CA LYS A 743 -21.03 -25.65 16.57
C LYS A 743 -19.92 -26.09 15.65
N HIS A 744 -19.96 -27.36 15.26
CA HIS A 744 -18.95 -27.98 14.44
C HIS A 744 -19.19 -27.66 12.95
N LEU A 745 -18.23 -26.99 12.31
CA LEU A 745 -18.29 -26.66 10.88
C LEU A 745 -17.46 -27.67 10.08
N GLY A 746 -18.13 -28.37 9.16
CA GLY A 746 -17.53 -29.19 8.13
C GLY A 746 -17.34 -28.39 6.84
N ILE A 747 -16.14 -28.29 6.31
CA ILE A 747 -15.82 -27.62 5.05
C ILE A 747 -15.42 -28.67 4.00
N VAL A 748 -16.15 -28.71 2.89
CA VAL A 748 -15.86 -29.59 1.74
C VAL A 748 -15.16 -28.76 0.66
N GLY A 749 -13.86 -29.00 0.48
CA GLY A 749 -12.97 -28.21 -0.38
C GLY A 749 -12.28 -27.07 0.35
N CYS A 750 -10.97 -27.16 0.52
CA CYS A 750 -10.13 -26.20 1.23
C CYS A 750 -9.21 -25.40 0.28
N GLY A 751 -9.78 -24.97 -0.85
CA GLY A 751 -9.16 -23.93 -1.68
C GLY A 751 -9.26 -22.54 -1.04
N ALA A 752 -9.03 -21.48 -1.82
CA ALA A 752 -9.04 -20.10 -1.32
C ALA A 752 -10.31 -19.73 -0.51
N VAL A 753 -11.50 -20.14 -0.97
CA VAL A 753 -12.77 -19.86 -0.26
C VAL A 753 -12.87 -20.65 1.05
N GLY A 754 -12.61 -21.96 1.00
CA GLY A 754 -12.70 -22.83 2.18
C GLY A 754 -11.68 -22.44 3.25
N GLY A 755 -10.47 -22.04 2.86
CA GLY A 755 -9.45 -21.49 3.76
C GLY A 755 -9.86 -20.18 4.42
N ASP A 756 -10.44 -19.24 3.66
CA ASP A 756 -10.95 -17.97 4.20
C ASP A 756 -12.13 -18.19 5.15
N LEU A 757 -13.05 -19.10 4.81
CA LEU A 757 -14.16 -19.47 5.67
C LEU A 757 -13.67 -20.12 6.97
N ALA A 758 -12.70 -21.03 6.88
CA ALA A 758 -12.05 -21.62 8.06
C ALA A 758 -11.45 -20.52 8.95
N ALA A 759 -10.76 -19.54 8.35
CA ALA A 759 -10.17 -18.43 9.09
C ALA A 759 -11.21 -17.55 9.79
N LEU A 760 -12.30 -17.21 9.11
CA LEU A 760 -13.41 -16.43 9.64
C LEU A 760 -14.12 -17.15 10.79
N SER A 761 -14.35 -18.45 10.64
CA SER A 761 -15.14 -19.25 11.58
C SER A 761 -14.44 -19.46 12.92
N ARG A 762 -13.10 -19.32 12.97
CA ARG A 762 -12.33 -19.36 14.23
C ARG A 762 -12.74 -18.25 15.19
N SER A 763 -13.03 -17.05 14.69
CA SER A 763 -13.47 -15.93 15.54
C SER A 763 -14.81 -16.19 16.23
N PHE A 764 -15.57 -17.16 15.74
CA PHE A 764 -16.83 -17.62 16.34
C PHE A 764 -16.64 -18.83 17.27
N ALA A 765 -15.41 -19.30 17.48
CA ALA A 765 -15.06 -20.48 18.26
C ALA A 765 -15.81 -21.75 17.78
N MET A 766 -15.84 -21.95 16.47
CA MET A 766 -16.36 -23.16 15.83
C MET A 766 -15.25 -24.21 15.67
N PRO A 767 -15.42 -25.44 16.18
CA PRO A 767 -14.57 -26.56 15.80
C PRO A 767 -14.69 -26.85 14.29
N LEU A 768 -13.57 -27.16 13.63
CA LEU A 768 -13.50 -27.27 12.17
C LEU A 768 -13.08 -28.68 11.73
N THR A 769 -13.81 -29.26 10.79
CA THR A 769 -13.36 -30.45 10.04
C THR A 769 -13.34 -30.15 8.55
N ILE A 770 -12.31 -30.62 7.86
CA ILE A 770 -12.08 -30.36 6.44
C ILE A 770 -11.99 -31.68 5.69
N TYR A 771 -12.76 -31.80 4.61
CA TYR A 771 -12.60 -32.84 3.62
C TYR A 771 -12.15 -32.21 2.31
N ASP A 772 -10.91 -32.50 1.92
CA ASP A 772 -10.38 -32.19 0.60
C ASP A 772 -9.30 -33.25 0.26
N PRO A 773 -9.54 -34.10 -0.76
CA PRO A 773 -8.62 -35.17 -1.10
C PRO A 773 -7.34 -34.65 -1.77
N TYR A 774 -7.30 -33.39 -2.20
CA TYR A 774 -6.19 -32.82 -2.98
C TYR A 774 -5.26 -31.90 -2.18
N ILE A 775 -5.59 -31.59 -0.92
CA ILE A 775 -4.71 -30.79 -0.06
C ILE A 775 -3.73 -31.68 0.69
N GLU A 776 -2.50 -31.20 0.83
CA GLU A 776 -1.50 -31.82 1.71
C GLU A 776 -1.77 -31.48 3.17
N ALA A 777 -1.28 -32.31 4.10
CA ALA A 777 -1.46 -32.11 5.54
C ALA A 777 -0.96 -30.74 6.02
N ALA A 778 0.12 -30.22 5.43
CA ALA A 778 0.68 -28.90 5.75
C ALA A 778 -0.20 -27.72 5.28
N SER A 779 -1.16 -27.96 4.38
CA SER A 779 -2.07 -26.94 3.85
C SER A 779 -3.38 -26.82 4.64
N VAL A 780 -3.57 -27.66 5.66
CA VAL A 780 -4.76 -27.64 6.51
C VAL A 780 -4.70 -26.39 7.42
N PRO A 781 -5.75 -25.54 7.42
CA PRO A 781 -5.83 -24.39 8.31
C PRO A 781 -5.57 -24.74 9.78
N LEU A 782 -4.79 -23.91 10.46
CA LEU A 782 -4.49 -24.07 11.88
C LEU A 782 -5.78 -24.21 12.72
N GLY A 783 -5.83 -25.27 13.53
CA GLY A 783 -6.98 -25.59 14.39
C GLY A 783 -8.12 -26.37 13.69
N ALA A 784 -7.98 -26.70 12.41
CA ALA A 784 -8.90 -27.58 11.70
C ALA A 784 -8.37 -29.02 11.63
N GLU A 785 -9.28 -29.98 11.70
CA GLU A 785 -8.98 -31.40 11.53
C GLU A 785 -9.29 -31.83 10.10
N ARG A 786 -8.31 -32.41 9.39
CA ARG A 786 -8.55 -33.02 8.08
C ARG A 786 -9.07 -34.45 8.26
N VAL A 787 -10.09 -34.82 7.49
CA VAL A 787 -10.57 -36.20 7.37
C VAL A 787 -10.38 -36.71 5.94
N ASP A 788 -10.08 -38.01 5.83
CA ASP A 788 -9.81 -38.65 4.54
C ASP A 788 -11.07 -39.15 3.82
N ARG A 789 -12.23 -39.10 4.50
CA ARG A 789 -13.53 -39.55 3.97
C ARG A 789 -14.61 -38.51 4.21
N LEU A 790 -15.43 -38.25 3.20
CA LEU A 790 -16.52 -37.28 3.26
C LEU A 790 -17.53 -37.65 4.35
N GLU A 791 -17.87 -38.93 4.51
CA GLU A 791 -18.88 -39.37 5.48
C GLU A 791 -18.48 -39.00 6.92
N ALA A 792 -17.18 -39.06 7.24
CA ALA A 792 -16.67 -38.70 8.56
C ALA A 792 -16.90 -37.22 8.87
N LEU A 793 -16.87 -36.35 7.86
CA LEU A 793 -17.21 -34.93 8.01
C LEU A 793 -18.72 -34.75 8.21
N LEU A 794 -19.54 -35.41 7.39
CA LEU A 794 -20.99 -35.29 7.40
C LEU A 794 -21.61 -35.73 8.74
N GLU A 795 -21.12 -36.83 9.32
CA GLU A 795 -21.63 -37.39 10.57
C GLU A 795 -21.31 -36.50 11.80
N ARG A 796 -20.29 -35.64 11.71
CA ARG A 796 -19.80 -34.81 12.83
C ARG A 796 -20.28 -33.37 12.78
N ALA A 797 -20.47 -32.81 11.59
CA ALA A 797 -20.75 -31.41 11.40
C ALA A 797 -22.19 -31.02 11.83
N ASP A 798 -22.31 -29.89 12.52
CA ASP A 798 -23.60 -29.21 12.72
C ASP A 798 -23.93 -28.31 11.51
N VAL A 799 -22.91 -27.88 10.77
CA VAL A 799 -23.03 -27.15 9.51
C VAL A 799 -22.01 -27.73 8.52
N VAL A 800 -22.47 -28.10 7.33
CA VAL A 800 -21.61 -28.51 6.20
C VAL A 800 -21.62 -27.41 5.16
N SER A 801 -20.45 -26.92 4.75
CA SER A 801 -20.30 -25.86 3.75
C SER A 801 -19.49 -26.35 2.55
N LEU A 802 -20.08 -26.27 1.35
CA LEU A 802 -19.49 -26.76 0.10
C LEU A 802 -18.74 -25.65 -0.64
N HIS A 803 -17.47 -25.90 -0.95
CA HIS A 803 -16.55 -24.98 -1.64
C HIS A 803 -15.67 -25.67 -2.68
N CYS A 804 -15.99 -26.90 -3.07
CA CYS A 804 -15.31 -27.65 -4.12
C CYS A 804 -15.71 -27.17 -5.52
N PRO A 805 -14.85 -27.31 -6.55
CA PRO A 805 -15.24 -27.06 -7.93
C PRO A 805 -16.28 -28.09 -8.41
N LEU A 806 -17.10 -27.74 -9.41
CA LEU A 806 -17.98 -28.68 -10.10
C LEU A 806 -17.18 -29.47 -11.14
N THR A 807 -17.08 -30.78 -10.95
CA THR A 807 -16.39 -31.74 -11.83
C THR A 807 -17.29 -32.95 -12.06
N ALA A 808 -16.82 -33.95 -12.81
CA ALA A 808 -17.52 -35.23 -12.92
C ALA A 808 -17.61 -35.96 -11.56
N GLU A 809 -16.60 -35.80 -10.70
CA GLU A 809 -16.53 -36.44 -9.38
C GLU A 809 -17.37 -35.72 -8.33
N THR A 810 -17.57 -34.40 -8.47
CA THR A 810 -18.30 -33.61 -7.47
C THR A 810 -19.75 -33.33 -7.84
N ARG A 811 -20.19 -33.71 -9.04
CA ARG A 811 -21.58 -33.58 -9.47
C ARG A 811 -22.45 -34.58 -8.71
N GLY A 812 -23.50 -34.08 -8.06
CA GLY A 812 -24.37 -34.91 -7.21
C GLY A 812 -23.62 -35.54 -6.03
N MET A 813 -22.50 -34.95 -5.59
CA MET A 813 -21.71 -35.44 -4.47
C MET A 813 -22.54 -35.52 -3.18
N ILE A 814 -23.47 -34.58 -2.99
CA ILE A 814 -24.39 -34.58 -1.85
C ILE A 814 -25.78 -34.97 -2.37
N GLY A 815 -26.14 -36.25 -2.23
CA GLY A 815 -27.47 -36.76 -2.52
C GLY A 815 -28.21 -37.23 -1.27
N ALA A 816 -29.29 -38.00 -1.46
CA ALA A 816 -30.12 -38.48 -0.35
C ALA A 816 -29.33 -39.29 0.70
N ALA A 817 -28.40 -40.14 0.27
CA ALA A 817 -27.60 -40.97 1.16
C ALA A 817 -26.62 -40.14 2.02
N GLU A 818 -26.06 -39.07 1.48
CA GLU A 818 -25.16 -38.16 2.19
C GLU A 818 -25.94 -37.25 3.16
N LEU A 819 -27.12 -36.79 2.75
CA LEU A 819 -28.02 -36.02 3.61
C LEU A 819 -28.50 -36.86 4.81
N ASP A 820 -28.82 -38.13 4.59
CA ASP A 820 -29.23 -39.06 5.67
C ASP A 820 -28.13 -39.31 6.71
N ARG A 821 -26.85 -39.08 6.35
CA ARG A 821 -25.71 -39.18 7.26
C ARG A 821 -25.48 -37.92 8.09
N MET A 822 -26.02 -36.79 7.67
CA MET A 822 -25.93 -35.56 8.45
C MET A 822 -26.80 -35.66 9.70
N LYS A 823 -26.48 -34.88 10.73
CA LYS A 823 -27.37 -34.77 11.90
C LYS A 823 -28.74 -34.25 11.44
N ALA A 824 -29.82 -34.71 12.05
CA ALA A 824 -31.17 -34.25 11.72
C ALA A 824 -31.37 -32.72 11.89
N THR A 825 -30.51 -32.07 12.67
CA THR A 825 -30.49 -30.62 12.89
C THR A 825 -29.41 -29.88 12.09
N ALA A 826 -28.62 -30.58 11.28
CA ALA A 826 -27.50 -29.99 10.57
C ALA A 826 -27.98 -29.10 9.42
N LEU A 827 -27.17 -28.10 9.09
CA LEU A 827 -27.39 -27.23 7.94
C LEU A 827 -26.43 -27.58 6.82
N LEU A 828 -26.92 -27.61 5.57
CA LEU A 828 -26.09 -27.63 4.38
C LEU A 828 -26.06 -26.23 3.75
N VAL A 829 -24.86 -25.69 3.54
CA VAL A 829 -24.63 -24.43 2.84
C VAL A 829 -23.87 -24.72 1.56
N ASN A 830 -24.51 -24.53 0.41
CA ASN A 830 -23.87 -24.67 -0.89
C ASN A 830 -23.46 -23.29 -1.43
N ALA A 831 -22.19 -22.93 -1.23
CA ALA A 831 -21.57 -21.75 -1.82
C ALA A 831 -20.61 -22.11 -2.97
N ALA A 832 -20.71 -23.33 -3.49
CA ALA A 832 -19.94 -23.83 -4.62
C ALA A 832 -20.73 -23.69 -5.93
N ARG A 833 -21.49 -24.71 -6.32
CA ARG A 833 -22.35 -24.77 -7.51
C ARG A 833 -23.56 -25.64 -7.20
N GLY A 834 -24.73 -25.26 -7.70
CA GLY A 834 -25.99 -26.00 -7.49
C GLY A 834 -25.85 -27.50 -7.73
N PRO A 835 -25.37 -27.96 -8.91
CA PRO A 835 -25.27 -29.38 -9.25
C PRO A 835 -24.25 -30.21 -8.44
N VAL A 836 -23.56 -29.64 -7.45
CA VAL A 836 -22.80 -30.41 -6.47
C VAL A 836 -23.76 -31.16 -5.52
N VAL A 837 -24.95 -30.61 -5.32
CA VAL A 837 -26.06 -31.23 -4.63
C VAL A 837 -27.01 -31.83 -5.67
N ASP A 838 -27.52 -33.02 -5.39
CA ASP A 838 -28.65 -33.60 -6.12
C ASP A 838 -29.94 -33.02 -5.52
N GLU A 839 -30.37 -31.86 -6.07
CA GLU A 839 -31.50 -31.04 -5.57
C GLU A 839 -32.90 -31.62 -5.82
#